data_AF-A0A452HYQ1-F1
#
_entry.id   AF-A0A452HYQ1-F1
#
_cell.length_a   1.000
_cell.length_b   1.000
_cell.length_c   1.000
_cell.angle_alpha   90.00
_cell.angle_beta   90.00
_cell.angle_gamma   90.00
#
_symmetry.space_group_name_H-M   'P 1'
#
loop_
_entity.id
_entity.type
_entity.pdbx_description
1 polymer ?
#
loop_
_entity_poly.entity_id
_entity_poly.type
_entity_poly.pdbx_seq_one_letter_code
_entity_poly.pdbx_strand_id
1 'polypeptide(L)'
;MSILTPILTSPKVKEYLSKGERFIKWDDDTTNASPVILRVDPKGFYLYWTYQNKEMEFLDITSIRDTRVGKFAKIPKSQKLRDVFNLDFPDNNFLLKTLTVVTGTDMVDLTFHNFVSYKENVGKSWAEDIMAIVRNPLTFNASRYTFLEKILVKLKMQLSAEGKIPVRNIFQMFPADRKRVEAALHACHLPKGKNDAINPEDFPEKVYKTFLMNLCPRPEIDEIFTSHHSKAKPYMTKEHLAKFINKKQRDSRLNDILFPPAKPEQVQGLIEKYEPSGINIQRGQLSPEGMVWFLCGPENNIVSLDKVVLYQDMTQPLSHYFINSSHNTYLTAGQFSGISSPEMYRQTLLSGCRCVELDCWKGRPPDEEPIITHGFTMTTEILFKDVIEAIAESAFKTSLYPVILSFENHVDSPKQQAKMAEYCRTIFGDMLLTEPLEKYPLKPGVPLPSPQDLLGKILIKNKKNQSASEDRRDSLKKERNEATDQPVTVDGDVTEEGPEEEEESGNLDEEQIKNMQSDEGTAGLEVTAYEEMSSLVNYIQPIKFDSFDTSTEQNRSYVISSFTETKAYDLLTKSTEQFVEYNKRQMSRIYPKGTRMDSSNYMPQMFWNVGCQMVALNFQTMDVPMQQNMALFEFNGQSGYLLKHEFMRRPDKQFDPYSVDRIDVVVASILSITILSGQFLSDRSVKTYVEVELFGLPGDPKRKYRTKLTSSANSLNPVWKEEAFVFEKILMPELASLRIVALEEGGKFIGQRIIPIIAVHSGYHHVCLRSESNMPLTMPSLFVYLEMKDYVPDTWADLTVALSNPIKFFNTQDKTSVMLKQGSAERPDMQKKLTAAQTNGMPNSFSLHSSNGPAGAMALGKEETKKEVAKEGAELQTASLEELQKMKLFMKLLKKQEKELKELERKGSKRREELLQRYSALFSELVTQCGRKKITCPRKTQKKKRSLTVEEVSAEGNPAEMAENADSRVLELKEKLEMDLKQVWEEQYDGIRKKKEHYATEQIARLIEVAREKQAAELKALKESSESDTKEIKKKLEAKRLDRIQAMTKSTIDKTAQERLKREINNSHIQEVVQMVKLMTEKMTKYLEKLEEKQAGCLEKIKEKESQLQKEALAEYEEKMKILSMEVQDLVRNCVKVCFPLEANIKKEEALNTSSEEKQGYKDQSEGKVPVTEISGLETSRAETSIAQTQKVELSDQYRESRL
;
A
#
# COMPACT_ATOMS: atom_id res chain seq x y z
N MET A 1 2.95 32.35 -10.68
CA MET A 1 4.19 32.44 -9.85
C MET A 1 5.40 31.94 -10.62
N SER A 2 6.63 32.34 -10.28
CA SER A 2 7.84 31.97 -11.05
C SER A 2 8.61 30.81 -10.41
N ILE A 3 9.22 29.96 -11.25
CA ILE A 3 10.25 28.96 -10.88
C ILE A 3 11.37 29.57 -10.02
N LEU A 4 11.61 30.87 -10.18
CA LEU A 4 12.73 31.63 -9.61
C LEU A 4 12.40 32.29 -8.25
N THR A 5 11.23 32.02 -7.67
CA THR A 5 10.80 32.64 -6.39
C THR A 5 10.25 31.56 -5.45
N PRO A 6 11.02 31.15 -4.42
CA PRO A 6 10.60 30.07 -3.54
C PRO A 6 9.43 30.51 -2.64
N ILE A 7 8.31 29.81 -2.76
CA ILE A 7 7.06 30.05 -2.02
C ILE A 7 7.21 29.66 -0.54
N LEU A 8 8.03 28.64 -0.28
CA LEU A 8 8.37 28.15 1.05
C LEU A 8 9.84 28.43 1.37
N THR A 9 10.16 28.58 2.65
CA THR A 9 11.54 28.71 3.14
C THR A 9 11.94 27.50 3.97
N SER A 10 13.20 27.07 3.84
CA SER A 10 13.76 25.94 4.59
C SER A 10 13.62 26.17 6.10
N PRO A 11 13.36 25.11 6.90
CA PRO A 11 13.21 25.24 8.34
C PRO A 11 14.48 25.82 8.97
N LYS A 12 14.33 26.94 9.70
CA LYS A 12 15.46 27.59 10.39
C LYS A 12 15.66 26.95 11.76
N VAL A 13 16.67 26.10 11.89
CA VAL A 13 17.08 25.54 13.18
C VAL A 13 17.54 26.66 14.11
N LYS A 14 16.90 26.81 15.26
CA LYS A 14 17.27 27.83 16.26
C LYS A 14 18.62 27.49 16.88
N GLU A 15 19.44 28.51 17.12
CA GLU A 15 20.84 28.35 17.53
C GLU A 15 21.04 27.49 18.79
N TYR A 16 20.09 27.50 19.73
CA TYR A 16 20.15 26.70 20.95
C TYR A 16 20.05 25.18 20.67
N LEU A 17 19.30 24.76 19.64
CA LEU A 17 19.21 23.35 19.23
C LEU A 17 20.54 22.87 18.65
N SER A 18 21.24 23.72 17.90
CA SER A 18 22.55 23.41 17.31
C SER A 18 23.69 23.43 18.34
N LYS A 19 23.63 24.34 19.32
CA LYS A 19 24.55 24.34 20.48
C LYS A 19 24.34 23.09 21.35
N GLY A 20 23.07 22.75 21.59
CA GLY A 20 22.61 21.59 22.34
C GLY A 20 22.37 21.85 23.82
N GLU A 21 21.64 20.93 24.45
CA GLU A 21 21.31 20.96 25.87
C GLU A 21 21.59 19.59 26.52
N ARG A 22 21.83 19.59 27.83
CA ARG A 22 22.06 18.37 28.61
C ARG A 22 20.73 17.67 28.95
N PHE A 23 20.65 16.40 28.64
CA PHE A 23 19.57 15.49 29.02
C PHE A 23 20.15 14.19 29.61
N ILE A 24 19.30 13.42 30.28
CA ILE A 24 19.53 12.01 30.59
C ILE A 24 18.62 11.21 29.66
N LYS A 25 19.20 10.43 28.74
CA LYS A 25 18.45 9.46 27.93
C LYS A 25 18.19 8.23 28.79
N TRP A 26 16.96 7.72 28.79
CA TRP A 26 16.59 6.53 29.55
C TRP A 26 15.69 5.60 28.75
N ASP A 27 15.64 4.35 29.22
CA ASP A 27 15.02 3.22 28.55
C ASP A 27 14.57 2.21 29.62
N ASP A 28 13.27 1.87 29.66
CA ASP A 28 12.68 1.06 30.74
C ASP A 28 13.10 -0.42 30.65
N ASP A 29 13.23 -0.97 29.43
CA ASP A 29 13.55 -2.38 29.20
C ASP A 29 14.99 -2.72 29.61
N THR A 30 15.93 -1.81 29.35
CA THR A 30 17.32 -1.94 29.80
C THR A 30 17.56 -1.38 31.21
N THR A 31 16.61 -0.62 31.76
CA THR A 31 16.71 0.13 33.04
C THR A 31 17.89 1.12 33.11
N ASN A 32 18.45 1.53 31.97
CA ASN A 32 19.63 2.41 31.89
C ASN A 32 19.25 3.89 31.88
N ALA A 33 20.09 4.71 32.51
CA ALA A 33 19.99 6.18 32.50
C ALA A 33 21.36 6.79 32.15
N SER A 34 21.48 7.38 30.96
CA SER A 34 22.75 7.83 30.37
C SER A 34 22.76 9.34 30.12
N PRO A 35 23.67 10.11 30.74
CA PRO A 35 23.83 11.53 30.44
C PRO A 35 24.31 11.76 28.99
N VAL A 36 23.60 12.64 28.28
CA VAL A 36 23.85 12.99 26.88
C VAL A 36 23.78 14.51 26.65
N ILE A 37 24.36 14.98 25.55
CA ILE A 37 24.05 16.30 25.00
C ILE A 37 23.26 16.10 23.70
N LEU A 38 22.00 16.52 23.71
CA LEU A 38 21.07 16.45 22.57
C LEU A 38 21.26 17.67 21.67
N ARG A 39 21.20 17.48 20.35
CA ARG A 39 21.40 18.51 19.31
C ARG A 39 20.57 18.26 18.07
N VAL A 40 20.30 19.33 17.32
CA VAL A 40 19.82 19.30 15.93
C VAL A 40 20.95 19.82 15.03
N ASP A 41 21.21 19.23 13.87
CA ASP A 41 22.21 19.78 12.94
C ASP A 41 21.73 21.11 12.33
N PRO A 42 22.61 22.03 11.88
CA PRO A 42 22.19 23.35 11.40
C PRO A 42 21.24 23.38 10.18
N LYS A 43 21.03 22.26 9.47
CA LYS A 43 20.11 22.14 8.34
C LYS A 43 18.80 21.42 8.69
N GLY A 44 18.67 20.86 9.90
CA GLY A 44 17.42 20.24 10.37
C GLY A 44 17.16 18.87 9.77
N PHE A 45 18.20 18.11 9.42
CA PHE A 45 18.10 16.75 8.91
C PHE A 45 18.11 15.69 10.01
N TYR A 46 18.88 15.93 11.08
CA TYR A 46 19.12 14.95 12.15
C TYR A 46 18.98 15.56 13.55
N LEU A 47 18.21 14.89 14.39
CA LEU A 47 18.32 14.98 15.85
C LEU A 47 19.40 13.97 16.26
N TYR A 48 20.38 14.37 17.05
CA TYR A 48 21.49 13.50 17.44
C TYR A 48 21.91 13.77 18.87
N TRP A 49 22.46 12.76 19.54
CA TRP A 49 22.96 12.90 20.91
C TRP A 49 24.35 12.29 21.08
N THR A 50 25.19 12.99 21.85
CA THR A 50 26.55 12.55 22.18
C THR A 50 26.57 12.03 23.62
N TYR A 51 27.03 10.79 23.81
CA TYR A 51 27.26 10.18 25.12
C TYR A 51 28.60 10.62 25.73
N GLN A 52 28.81 10.35 27.03
CA GLN A 52 30.06 10.68 27.74
C GLN A 52 31.32 10.00 27.16
N ASN A 53 31.17 8.83 26.54
CA ASN A 53 32.25 8.11 25.84
C ASN A 53 32.55 8.67 24.43
N LYS A 54 31.88 9.76 24.02
CA LYS A 54 31.89 10.39 22.69
C LYS A 54 31.21 9.61 21.56
N GLU A 55 30.53 8.50 21.83
CA GLU A 55 29.68 7.85 20.84
C GLU A 55 28.47 8.73 20.51
N MET A 56 27.96 8.61 19.28
CA MET A 56 26.88 9.43 18.75
C MET A 56 25.81 8.58 18.06
N GLU A 57 24.60 8.68 18.58
CA GLU A 57 23.38 8.15 17.97
C GLU A 57 22.70 9.26 17.14
N PHE A 58 22.02 8.85 16.07
CA PHE A 58 21.40 9.73 15.08
C PHE A 58 19.97 9.27 14.82
N LEU A 59 19.04 10.20 14.90
CA LEU A 59 17.66 10.06 14.51
C LEU A 59 17.36 10.97 13.31
N ASP A 60 16.75 10.41 12.28
CA ASP A 60 16.33 11.18 11.11
C ASP A 60 15.09 12.01 11.44
N ILE A 61 15.14 13.33 11.22
CA ILE A 61 14.00 14.22 11.52
C ILE A 61 12.79 13.89 10.63
N THR A 62 12.99 13.33 9.43
CA THR A 62 11.88 12.83 8.59
C THR A 62 11.33 11.47 9.05
N SER A 63 11.71 10.97 10.23
CA SER A 63 11.12 9.78 10.88
C SER A 63 10.38 10.09 12.19
N ILE A 64 10.42 11.34 12.66
CA ILE A 64 9.71 11.79 13.86
C ILE A 64 8.22 11.93 13.56
N ARG A 65 7.40 11.33 14.42
CA ARG A 65 5.94 11.38 14.40
C ARG A 65 5.39 12.42 15.37
N ASP A 66 5.97 12.50 16.57
CA ASP A 66 5.50 13.33 17.68
C ASP A 66 6.63 13.69 18.65
N THR A 67 6.40 14.72 19.47
CA THR A 67 7.22 15.04 20.63
C THR A 67 6.32 15.42 21.81
N ARG A 68 6.56 14.83 22.98
CA ARG A 68 5.70 14.97 24.16
C ARG A 68 6.50 15.41 25.38
N VAL A 69 5.85 16.18 26.25
CA VAL A 69 6.42 16.80 27.46
C VAL A 69 5.40 16.78 28.58
N GLY A 70 5.84 16.99 29.82
CA GLY A 70 4.94 16.97 30.97
C GLY A 70 4.24 15.62 31.14
N LYS A 71 2.95 15.65 31.46
CA LYS A 71 2.10 14.47 31.63
C LYS A 71 1.95 13.58 30.39
N PHE A 72 2.32 14.07 29.21
CA PHE A 72 2.18 13.35 27.94
C PHE A 72 3.46 12.60 27.52
N ALA A 73 4.60 12.92 28.13
CA ALA A 73 5.82 12.13 27.94
C ALA A 73 5.69 10.77 28.62
N LYS A 74 6.49 9.78 28.20
CA LYS A 74 6.58 8.50 28.92
C LYS A 74 7.12 8.75 30.33
N ILE A 75 6.55 8.05 31.31
CA ILE A 75 7.01 8.04 32.71
C ILE A 75 7.69 6.68 32.96
N PRO A 76 8.91 6.64 33.53
CA PRO A 76 9.60 5.40 33.85
C PRO A 76 8.78 4.50 34.78
N LYS A 77 8.67 3.22 34.42
CA LYS A 77 7.96 2.19 35.19
C LYS A 77 8.88 1.43 36.13
N SER A 78 10.13 1.17 35.73
CA SER A 78 11.09 0.41 36.53
C SER A 78 11.55 1.20 37.77
N GLN A 79 11.50 0.57 38.96
CA GLN A 79 11.77 1.29 40.21
C GLN A 79 13.17 1.93 40.22
N LYS A 80 14.19 1.27 39.67
CA LYS A 80 15.54 1.83 39.52
C LYS A 80 15.56 3.21 38.85
N LEU A 81 14.73 3.41 37.80
CA LEU A 81 14.62 4.69 37.12
C LEU A 81 13.78 5.69 37.93
N ARG A 82 12.73 5.21 38.63
CA ARG A 82 11.93 6.04 39.55
C ARG A 82 12.79 6.59 40.70
N ASP A 83 13.70 5.78 41.23
CA ASP A 83 14.71 6.18 42.23
C ASP A 83 15.69 7.23 41.64
N VAL A 84 16.29 6.95 40.47
CA VAL A 84 17.23 7.85 39.78
C VAL A 84 16.63 9.23 39.48
N PHE A 85 15.33 9.29 39.19
CA PHE A 85 14.62 10.53 38.89
C PHE A 85 13.85 11.12 40.08
N ASN A 86 13.93 10.52 41.28
CA ASN A 86 13.23 10.94 42.49
C ASN A 86 11.70 11.06 42.31
N LEU A 87 11.08 10.13 41.57
CA LEU A 87 9.67 10.17 41.20
C LEU A 87 8.70 9.92 42.38
N ASP A 88 9.15 9.27 43.44
CA ASP A 88 8.35 8.99 44.64
C ASP A 88 8.37 10.12 45.70
N PHE A 89 9.02 11.25 45.42
CA PHE A 89 9.05 12.41 46.32
C PHE A 89 7.92 13.41 46.01
N PRO A 90 7.26 13.99 47.04
CA PRO A 90 6.04 14.79 46.86
C PRO A 90 6.24 16.10 46.09
N ASP A 91 7.39 16.75 46.22
CA ASP A 91 7.73 18.02 45.56
C ASP A 91 8.57 17.83 44.28
N ASN A 92 8.43 16.70 43.57
CA ASN A 92 9.27 16.42 42.41
C ASN A 92 8.89 17.29 41.19
N ASN A 93 9.91 17.84 40.53
CA ASN A 93 9.80 18.64 39.31
C ASN A 93 10.00 17.81 38.02
N PHE A 94 9.73 16.50 38.07
CA PHE A 94 10.02 15.58 36.96
C PHE A 94 9.27 15.95 35.68
N LEU A 95 7.96 16.24 35.78
CA LEU A 95 7.12 16.60 34.63
C LEU A 95 7.58 17.91 33.95
N LEU A 96 8.25 18.81 34.66
CA LEU A 96 8.83 20.02 34.06
C LEU A 96 10.10 19.73 33.24
N LYS A 97 10.58 18.49 33.23
CA LYS A 97 11.87 18.07 32.62
C LYS A 97 11.73 16.96 31.58
N THR A 98 10.57 16.33 31.44
CA THR A 98 10.38 15.21 30.51
C THR A 98 10.31 15.66 29.05
N LEU A 99 10.93 14.86 28.18
CA LEU A 99 10.80 14.93 26.72
C LEU A 99 10.82 13.51 26.14
N THR A 100 9.75 13.10 25.46
CA THR A 100 9.70 11.89 24.64
C THR A 100 9.62 12.27 23.18
N VAL A 101 10.48 11.71 22.33
CA VAL A 101 10.39 11.81 20.87
C VAL A 101 9.89 10.48 20.32
N VAL A 102 8.79 10.50 19.55
CA VAL A 102 8.15 9.30 18.98
C VAL A 102 8.50 9.19 17.51
N THR A 103 8.92 8.01 17.05
CA THR A 103 9.46 7.80 15.69
C THR A 103 8.98 6.46 15.14
N GLY A 104 8.64 6.38 13.85
CA GLY A 104 8.16 5.12 13.28
C GLY A 104 8.07 5.10 11.75
N THR A 105 8.24 3.91 11.17
CA THR A 105 8.07 3.68 9.72
C THR A 105 6.63 3.90 9.27
N ASP A 106 5.67 3.62 10.14
CA ASP A 106 4.22 3.71 9.93
C ASP A 106 3.55 4.21 11.23
N MET A 107 2.30 3.85 11.48
CA MET A 107 1.55 4.26 12.69
C MET A 107 1.66 3.24 13.84
N VAL A 108 2.19 2.05 13.58
CA VAL A 108 2.17 0.89 14.51
C VAL A 108 3.57 0.56 14.99
N ASP A 109 4.56 0.48 14.10
CA ASP A 109 5.97 0.28 14.49
C ASP A 109 6.58 1.60 15.01
N LEU A 110 6.46 1.81 16.33
CA LEU A 110 6.83 3.04 17.03
C LEU A 110 7.95 2.81 18.05
N THR A 111 9.06 3.52 17.89
CA THR A 111 10.12 3.66 18.90
C THR A 111 9.94 4.96 19.69
N PHE A 112 10.14 4.90 21.01
CA PHE A 112 10.02 6.02 21.94
C PHE A 112 11.38 6.39 22.53
N HIS A 113 11.95 7.53 22.14
CA HIS A 113 13.23 8.02 22.65
C HIS A 113 12.97 8.96 23.83
N ASN A 114 13.29 8.52 25.05
CA ASN A 114 12.92 9.23 26.27
C ASN A 114 14.11 9.97 26.90
N PHE A 115 13.87 11.22 27.28
CA PHE A 115 14.87 12.14 27.79
C PHE A 115 14.33 12.91 29.01
N VAL A 116 15.21 13.25 29.95
CA VAL A 116 14.92 14.14 31.08
C VAL A 116 15.96 15.27 31.11
N SER A 117 15.54 16.52 31.01
CA SER A 117 16.46 17.67 31.03
C SER A 117 16.96 17.98 32.44
N TYR A 118 18.22 18.42 32.57
CA TYR A 118 18.74 18.89 33.85
C TYR A 118 18.07 20.21 34.31
N LYS A 119 17.67 21.05 33.35
CA LYS A 119 16.93 22.30 33.55
C LYS A 119 15.43 22.07 33.38
N GLU A 120 14.62 22.80 34.13
CA GLU A 120 13.17 22.81 33.97
C GLU A 120 12.73 23.55 32.70
N ASN A 121 11.54 23.22 32.20
CA ASN A 121 10.81 23.81 31.07
C ASN A 121 11.48 23.73 29.69
N VAL A 122 12.78 23.43 29.61
CA VAL A 122 13.52 23.35 28.34
C VAL A 122 12.94 22.28 27.39
N GLY A 123 12.45 21.16 27.93
CA GLY A 123 11.79 20.11 27.13
C GLY A 123 10.65 20.64 26.24
N LYS A 124 9.87 21.63 26.72
CA LYS A 124 8.75 22.24 25.98
C LYS A 124 9.23 22.90 24.68
N SER A 125 10.22 23.79 24.76
CA SER A 125 10.75 24.48 23.57
C SER A 125 11.40 23.50 22.59
N TRP A 126 12.09 22.46 23.09
CA TRP A 126 12.66 21.42 22.23
C TRP A 126 11.56 20.65 21.47
N ALA A 127 10.47 20.27 22.12
CA ALA A 127 9.34 19.61 21.48
C ALA A 127 8.69 20.50 20.40
N GLU A 128 8.33 21.73 20.76
CA GLU A 128 7.69 22.70 19.87
C GLU A 128 8.55 22.98 18.62
N ASP A 129 9.84 23.23 18.80
CA ASP A 129 10.74 23.58 17.69
C ASP A 129 11.21 22.39 16.86
N ILE A 130 11.32 21.17 17.43
CA ILE A 130 11.51 19.95 16.63
C ILE A 130 10.31 19.73 15.73
N MET A 131 9.08 19.80 16.26
CA MET A 131 7.89 19.59 15.44
C MET A 131 7.66 20.70 14.40
N ALA A 132 8.12 21.92 14.66
CA ALA A 132 8.15 22.99 13.65
C ALA A 132 9.10 22.70 12.47
N ILE A 133 10.20 21.98 12.70
CA ILE A 133 11.10 21.50 11.63
C ILE A 133 10.46 20.33 10.88
N VAL A 134 9.93 19.33 11.60
CA VAL A 134 9.26 18.15 11.03
C VAL A 134 8.11 18.56 10.10
N ARG A 135 7.23 19.45 10.57
CA ARG A 135 6.00 19.86 9.86
C ARG A 135 6.19 20.92 8.79
N ASN A 136 7.40 21.43 8.57
CA ASN A 136 7.64 22.31 7.43
C ASN A 136 7.43 21.51 6.13
N PRO A 137 6.54 21.93 5.19
CA PRO A 137 6.23 21.12 4.02
C PRO A 137 7.46 20.82 3.12
N LEU A 138 8.51 21.65 3.15
CA LEU A 138 9.78 21.36 2.47
C LEU A 138 10.59 20.23 3.09
N THR A 139 10.41 19.93 4.38
CA THR A 139 11.11 18.81 5.05
C THR A 139 10.72 17.48 4.42
N PHE A 140 9.47 17.35 3.97
CA PHE A 140 8.95 16.17 3.27
C PHE A 140 9.04 16.30 1.74
N ASN A 141 8.94 17.52 1.19
CA ASN A 141 8.95 17.80 -0.25
C ASN A 141 10.28 18.38 -0.74
N ALA A 142 11.38 18.01 -0.08
CA ALA A 142 12.72 18.51 -0.37
C ALA A 142 13.20 18.14 -1.77
N SER A 143 14.13 18.92 -2.32
CA SER A 143 14.73 18.65 -3.63
C SER A 143 15.66 17.43 -3.59
N ARG A 144 15.93 16.81 -4.74
CA ARG A 144 16.89 15.70 -4.82
C ARG A 144 18.29 16.11 -4.33
N TYR A 145 18.68 17.35 -4.63
CA TYR A 145 19.90 17.98 -4.12
C TYR A 145 19.95 17.95 -2.59
N THR A 146 18.84 18.30 -1.92
CA THR A 146 18.73 18.31 -0.45
C THR A 146 18.88 16.91 0.16
N PHE A 147 18.28 15.88 -0.44
CA PHE A 147 18.46 14.50 0.02
C PHE A 147 19.89 13.97 -0.20
N LEU A 148 20.56 14.37 -1.28
CA LEU A 148 21.99 14.06 -1.48
C LEU A 148 22.88 14.80 -0.48
N GLU A 149 22.57 16.06 -0.17
CA GLU A 149 23.26 16.85 0.85
C GLU A 149 23.11 16.27 2.26
N LYS A 150 21.91 15.76 2.60
CA LYS A 150 21.62 15.05 3.85
C LYS A 150 22.52 13.83 4.07
N ILE A 151 22.82 13.08 3.01
CA ILE A 151 23.79 11.97 3.06
C ILE A 151 25.20 12.48 3.41
N LEU A 152 25.65 13.58 2.79
CA LEU A 152 26.95 14.19 3.10
C LEU A 152 27.03 14.65 4.56
N VAL A 153 25.99 15.31 5.07
CA VAL A 153 25.93 15.74 6.49
C VAL A 153 26.11 14.53 7.42
N LYS A 154 25.38 13.43 7.19
CA LYS A 154 25.51 12.21 7.98
C LYS A 154 26.93 11.63 7.94
N LEU A 155 27.54 11.53 6.75
CA LEU A 155 28.93 11.05 6.60
C LEU A 155 29.94 11.93 7.32
N LYS A 156 29.77 13.27 7.31
CA LYS A 156 30.67 14.21 8.00
C LYS A 156 30.47 14.28 9.52
N MET A 157 29.37 13.73 10.05
CA MET A 157 29.12 13.66 11.49
C MET A 157 29.43 12.28 12.08
N GLN A 158 29.38 11.20 11.29
CA GLN A 158 29.73 9.84 11.73
C GLN A 158 31.25 9.59 11.66
N LEU A 159 31.99 10.29 12.53
CA LEU A 159 33.45 10.29 12.61
C LEU A 159 34.02 9.17 13.51
N SER A 160 35.31 8.87 13.34
CA SER A 160 36.10 8.02 14.24
C SER A 160 36.56 8.77 15.50
N ALA A 161 37.21 8.06 16.44
CA ALA A 161 37.81 8.67 17.63
C ALA A 161 38.90 9.72 17.31
N GLU A 162 39.52 9.59 16.14
CA GLU A 162 40.52 10.51 15.57
C GLU A 162 39.88 11.67 14.77
N GLY A 163 38.54 11.77 14.75
CA GLY A 163 37.81 12.85 14.05
C GLY A 163 37.71 12.68 12.53
N LYS A 164 37.95 11.48 11.99
CA LYS A 164 37.97 11.22 10.54
C LYS A 164 36.76 10.43 10.06
N ILE A 165 36.33 10.64 8.82
CA ILE A 165 35.24 9.88 8.18
C ILE A 165 35.75 8.47 7.84
N PRO A 166 35.25 7.39 8.47
CA PRO A 166 35.71 6.04 8.17
C PRO A 166 35.21 5.59 6.79
N VAL A 167 36.08 5.06 5.93
CA VAL A 167 35.68 4.60 4.58
C VAL A 167 34.67 3.44 4.66
N ARG A 168 34.70 2.63 5.72
CA ARG A 168 33.65 1.63 6.03
C ARG A 168 32.24 2.23 6.09
N ASN A 169 32.08 3.48 6.58
CA ASN A 169 30.78 4.14 6.70
C ASN A 169 30.25 4.54 5.30
N ILE A 170 31.15 4.88 4.37
CA ILE A 170 30.79 5.15 2.96
C ILE A 170 30.30 3.86 2.28
N PHE A 171 30.94 2.71 2.55
CA PHE A 171 30.44 1.40 2.08
C PHE A 171 29.10 1.00 2.71
N GLN A 172 28.83 1.38 3.96
CA GLN A 172 27.53 1.17 4.60
C GLN A 172 26.44 2.09 4.03
N MET A 173 26.80 3.28 3.56
CA MET A 173 25.89 4.21 2.89
C MET A 173 25.57 3.80 1.44
N PHE A 174 26.56 3.22 0.74
CA PHE A 174 26.43 2.79 -0.66
C PHE A 174 26.73 1.29 -0.84
N PRO A 175 25.95 0.38 -0.20
CA PRO A 175 26.29 -1.05 -0.15
C PRO A 175 26.11 -1.81 -1.47
N ALA A 176 25.28 -1.31 -2.39
CA ALA A 176 24.84 -2.06 -3.57
C ALA A 176 25.97 -2.49 -4.53
N ASP A 177 27.01 -1.67 -4.70
CA ASP A 177 28.24 -2.02 -5.42
C ASP A 177 29.48 -1.37 -4.77
N ARG A 178 30.09 -2.11 -3.86
CA ARG A 178 31.35 -1.74 -3.19
C ARG A 178 32.48 -1.39 -4.17
N LYS A 179 32.62 -2.10 -5.30
CA LYS A 179 33.74 -1.90 -6.24
C LYS A 179 33.62 -0.55 -6.96
N ARG A 180 32.39 -0.14 -7.30
CA ARG A 180 32.12 1.21 -7.83
C ARG A 180 32.40 2.31 -6.81
N VAL A 181 32.12 2.08 -5.52
CA VAL A 181 32.50 3.03 -4.45
C VAL A 181 34.03 3.13 -4.31
N GLU A 182 34.75 2.02 -4.31
CA GLU A 182 36.23 2.01 -4.28
C GLU A 182 36.85 2.74 -5.50
N ALA A 183 36.24 2.60 -6.68
CA ALA A 183 36.65 3.32 -7.89
C ALA A 183 36.33 4.82 -7.83
N ALA A 184 35.14 5.20 -7.34
CA ALA A 184 34.71 6.60 -7.24
C ALA A 184 35.52 7.39 -6.20
N LEU A 185 35.89 6.77 -5.07
CA LEU A 185 36.83 7.36 -4.10
C LEU A 185 38.20 7.59 -4.75
N HIS A 186 38.72 6.59 -5.46
CA HIS A 186 40.00 6.68 -6.16
C HIS A 186 40.03 7.78 -7.24
N ALA A 187 38.94 7.95 -7.99
CA ALA A 187 38.79 9.01 -8.99
C ALA A 187 38.77 10.42 -8.37
N CYS A 188 38.44 10.53 -7.09
CA CYS A 188 38.52 11.78 -6.31
C CYS A 188 39.85 11.95 -5.54
N HIS A 189 40.84 11.08 -5.79
CA HIS A 189 42.10 10.98 -5.04
C HIS A 189 41.95 10.69 -3.54
N LEU A 190 40.84 10.07 -3.13
CA LEU A 190 40.54 9.74 -1.74
C LEU A 190 41.00 8.31 -1.36
N PRO A 191 41.29 8.07 -0.07
CA PRO A 191 41.50 6.73 0.48
C PRO A 191 40.32 5.79 0.17
N LYS A 192 40.61 4.49 -0.04
CA LYS A 192 39.65 3.50 -0.54
C LYS A 192 39.69 2.13 0.16
N GLY A 193 40.67 1.88 1.01
CA GLY A 193 40.76 0.66 1.81
C GLY A 193 39.66 0.60 2.88
N LYS A 194 39.26 -0.61 3.28
CA LYS A 194 38.15 -0.84 4.23
C LYS A 194 38.36 -0.16 5.59
N ASN A 195 39.61 -0.02 6.01
CA ASN A 195 40.01 0.48 7.32
C ASN A 195 40.58 1.91 7.24
N ASP A 196 40.59 2.52 6.05
CA ASP A 196 41.07 3.88 5.83
C ASP A 196 40.07 4.89 6.41
N ALA A 197 40.51 6.12 6.63
CA ALA A 197 39.65 7.24 7.01
C ALA A 197 40.08 8.54 6.32
N ILE A 198 39.10 9.39 6.02
CA ILE A 198 39.23 10.64 5.25
C ILE A 198 39.07 11.82 6.22
N ASN A 199 39.88 12.88 6.10
CA ASN A 199 39.68 14.07 6.93
C ASN A 199 38.39 14.79 6.46
N PRO A 200 37.53 15.32 7.37
CA PRO A 200 36.30 16.01 6.96
C PRO A 200 36.53 17.21 6.04
N GLU A 201 37.72 17.81 6.09
CA GLU A 201 38.16 18.95 5.27
C GLU A 201 38.41 18.54 3.81
N ASP A 202 38.91 17.32 3.59
CA ASP A 202 39.17 16.74 2.26
C ASP A 202 37.89 16.23 1.56
N PHE A 203 36.77 16.18 2.30
CA PHE A 203 35.45 15.81 1.79
C PHE A 203 34.44 16.99 1.86
N PRO A 204 34.69 18.12 1.17
CA PRO A 204 33.71 19.19 0.99
C PRO A 204 32.65 18.81 -0.04
N GLU A 205 31.57 19.58 -0.11
CA GLU A 205 30.45 19.37 -1.03
C GLU A 205 30.89 19.22 -2.50
N LYS A 206 31.88 20.00 -2.95
CA LYS A 206 32.41 19.91 -4.33
C LYS A 206 33.04 18.53 -4.62
N VAL A 207 33.82 17.97 -3.70
CA VAL A 207 34.42 16.63 -3.86
C VAL A 207 33.35 15.56 -3.75
N TYR A 208 32.36 15.73 -2.86
CA TYR A 208 31.22 14.81 -2.76
C TYR A 208 30.38 14.78 -4.06
N LYS A 209 30.16 15.92 -4.71
CA LYS A 209 29.53 16.02 -6.04
C LYS A 209 30.33 15.25 -7.10
N THR A 210 31.65 15.45 -7.17
CA THR A 210 32.53 14.69 -8.07
C THR A 210 32.52 13.19 -7.77
N PHE A 211 32.48 12.79 -6.49
CA PHE A 211 32.34 11.40 -6.06
C PHE A 211 31.01 10.79 -6.53
N LEU A 212 29.89 11.50 -6.37
CA LEU A 212 28.58 11.06 -6.85
C LEU A 212 28.55 10.92 -8.37
N MET A 213 29.16 11.84 -9.13
CA MET A 213 29.24 11.76 -10.60
C MET A 213 30.05 10.55 -11.07
N ASN A 214 31.12 10.16 -10.36
CA ASN A 214 31.89 8.95 -10.65
C ASN A 214 31.17 7.67 -10.21
N LEU A 215 30.48 7.70 -9.06
CA LEU A 215 29.73 6.55 -8.53
C LEU A 215 28.48 6.25 -9.36
N CYS A 216 27.74 7.29 -9.73
CA CYS A 216 26.43 7.24 -10.39
C CYS A 216 26.41 8.10 -11.68
N PRO A 217 27.13 7.70 -12.76
CA PRO A 217 27.08 8.41 -14.04
C PRO A 217 25.67 8.51 -14.62
N ARG A 218 25.40 9.60 -15.35
CA ARG A 218 24.07 10.03 -15.83
C ARG A 218 24.01 10.22 -17.37
N PRO A 219 24.30 9.18 -18.18
CA PRO A 219 24.40 9.31 -19.64
C PRO A 219 23.10 9.79 -20.32
N GLU A 220 21.94 9.60 -19.68
CA GLU A 220 20.67 10.11 -20.15
C GLU A 220 20.57 11.65 -20.06
N ILE A 221 21.28 12.28 -19.12
CA ILE A 221 21.35 13.74 -19.03
C ILE A 221 22.30 14.30 -20.09
N ASP A 222 23.37 13.59 -20.45
CA ASP A 222 24.23 13.94 -21.59
C ASP A 222 23.46 13.86 -22.94
N GLU A 223 22.56 12.88 -23.07
CA GLU A 223 21.66 12.72 -24.23
C GLU A 223 20.63 13.87 -24.32
N ILE A 224 20.04 14.30 -23.20
CA ILE A 224 19.17 15.50 -23.13
C ILE A 224 19.96 16.78 -23.44
N PHE A 225 21.18 16.89 -22.92
CA PHE A 225 22.02 18.08 -23.07
C PHE A 225 22.46 18.30 -24.52
N THR A 226 22.85 17.22 -25.20
CA THR A 226 23.31 17.27 -26.59
C THR A 226 22.16 17.42 -27.58
N SER A 227 21.04 16.69 -27.41
CA SER A 227 19.89 16.73 -28.32
C SER A 227 19.21 18.10 -28.42
N HIS A 228 19.31 18.95 -27.38
CA HIS A 228 18.79 20.32 -27.40
C HIS A 228 19.77 21.36 -27.95
N HIS A 229 21.01 20.99 -28.30
CA HIS A 229 22.01 21.90 -28.86
C HIS A 229 22.35 21.58 -30.32
N SER A 230 21.85 22.41 -31.26
CA SER A 230 21.92 22.20 -32.73
C SER A 230 23.31 22.11 -33.37
N LYS A 231 24.39 22.34 -32.61
CA LYS A 231 25.78 22.10 -33.03
C LYS A 231 26.61 21.30 -31.99
N ALA A 232 25.96 20.47 -31.16
CA ALA A 232 26.58 19.58 -30.15
C ALA A 232 27.79 20.17 -29.38
N LYS A 233 27.65 21.37 -28.82
CA LYS A 233 28.72 22.00 -28.03
C LYS A 233 28.77 21.42 -26.61
N PRO A 234 29.95 21.41 -25.96
CA PRO A 234 30.10 20.94 -24.57
C PRO A 234 29.55 21.92 -23.51
N TYR A 235 28.73 22.90 -23.90
CA TYR A 235 28.08 23.87 -23.01
C TYR A 235 26.73 24.34 -23.56
N MET A 236 25.79 24.65 -22.67
CA MET A 236 24.63 25.50 -22.98
C MET A 236 24.92 26.95 -22.60
N THR A 237 24.37 27.92 -23.33
CA THR A 237 24.40 29.34 -22.96
C THR A 237 23.10 29.77 -22.26
N LYS A 238 23.07 30.98 -21.69
CA LYS A 238 21.89 31.56 -21.02
C LYS A 238 20.60 31.44 -21.86
N GLU A 239 20.68 31.71 -23.17
CA GLU A 239 19.53 31.66 -24.08
C GLU A 239 19.08 30.21 -24.35
N HIS A 240 20.02 29.27 -24.46
CA HIS A 240 19.71 27.84 -24.61
C HIS A 240 19.03 27.29 -23.35
N LEU A 241 19.52 27.64 -22.16
CA LEU A 241 18.95 27.21 -20.89
C LEU A 241 17.58 27.89 -20.62
N ALA A 242 17.43 29.18 -20.94
CA ALA A 242 16.12 29.85 -20.89
C ALA A 242 15.11 29.22 -21.86
N LYS A 243 15.55 28.86 -23.07
CA LYS A 243 14.73 28.14 -24.06
C LYS A 243 14.35 26.74 -23.59
N PHE A 244 15.25 26.03 -22.91
CA PHE A 244 14.96 24.72 -22.30
C PHE A 244 13.91 24.85 -21.19
N ILE A 245 14.12 25.74 -20.22
CA ILE A 245 13.18 25.98 -19.12
C ILE A 245 11.78 26.32 -19.67
N ASN A 246 11.69 27.28 -20.59
CA ASN A 246 10.40 27.76 -21.11
C ASN A 246 9.71 26.83 -22.13
N LYS A 247 10.37 25.77 -22.63
CA LYS A 247 9.78 24.84 -23.62
C LYS A 247 9.77 23.36 -23.19
N LYS A 248 10.45 23.01 -22.09
CA LYS A 248 10.50 21.65 -21.54
C LYS A 248 10.15 21.60 -20.06
N GLN A 249 10.63 22.53 -19.23
CA GLN A 249 10.34 22.57 -17.79
C GLN A 249 9.11 23.46 -17.44
N ARG A 250 8.19 23.62 -18.39
CA ARG A 250 7.01 24.49 -18.28
C ARG A 250 5.78 23.75 -18.80
N ASP A 251 4.75 23.65 -17.96
CA ASP A 251 3.43 23.19 -18.38
C ASP A 251 2.82 24.22 -19.35
N SER A 252 2.43 23.75 -20.55
CA SER A 252 1.87 24.59 -21.61
C SER A 252 0.50 25.20 -21.30
N ARG A 253 -0.19 24.71 -20.27
CA ARG A 253 -1.50 25.19 -19.80
C ARG A 253 -1.39 26.42 -18.89
N LEU A 254 -0.18 26.76 -18.42
CA LEU A 254 0.04 27.90 -17.53
C LEU A 254 -0.06 29.23 -18.27
N ASN A 255 -0.94 30.11 -17.77
CA ASN A 255 -1.14 31.44 -18.32
C ASN A 255 0.15 32.30 -18.26
N ASP A 256 0.62 32.77 -19.42
CA ASP A 256 1.86 33.54 -19.59
C ASP A 256 1.90 34.88 -18.83
N ILE A 257 0.76 35.45 -18.43
CA ILE A 257 0.70 36.70 -17.66
C ILE A 257 0.86 36.42 -16.16
N LEU A 258 0.17 35.40 -15.64
CA LEU A 258 0.22 34.98 -14.23
C LEU A 258 1.51 34.19 -13.89
N PHE A 259 2.13 33.58 -14.89
CA PHE A 259 3.34 32.77 -14.80
C PHE A 259 4.33 33.19 -15.89
N PRO A 260 4.93 34.39 -15.83
CA PRO A 260 5.80 34.89 -16.89
C PRO A 260 6.98 33.94 -17.19
N PRO A 261 7.37 33.77 -18.47
CA PRO A 261 8.49 32.92 -18.85
C PRO A 261 9.82 33.47 -18.32
N ALA A 262 10.75 32.56 -18.01
CA ALA A 262 12.06 32.89 -17.46
C ALA A 262 12.92 33.65 -18.49
N LYS A 263 13.46 34.80 -18.10
CA LYS A 263 14.30 35.65 -18.96
C LYS A 263 15.79 35.26 -18.85
N PRO A 264 16.62 35.45 -19.90
CA PRO A 264 18.04 35.06 -19.89
C PRO A 264 18.86 35.68 -18.74
N GLU A 265 18.48 36.86 -18.27
CA GLU A 265 19.13 37.57 -17.15
C GLU A 265 18.88 36.84 -15.83
N GLN A 266 17.67 36.31 -15.63
CA GLN A 266 17.33 35.52 -14.44
C GLN A 266 18.01 34.15 -14.46
N VAL A 267 18.16 33.58 -15.65
CA VAL A 267 18.82 32.27 -15.86
C VAL A 267 20.32 32.33 -15.58
N GLN A 268 20.96 33.51 -15.60
CA GLN A 268 22.34 33.67 -15.12
C GLN A 268 22.50 33.23 -13.66
N GLY A 269 21.56 33.57 -12.77
CA GLY A 269 21.62 33.19 -11.36
C GLY A 269 21.55 31.67 -11.14
N LEU A 270 20.86 30.94 -12.03
CA LEU A 270 20.86 29.48 -12.02
C LEU A 270 22.22 28.91 -12.45
N ILE A 271 22.88 29.52 -13.44
CA ILE A 271 24.23 29.12 -13.87
C ILE A 271 25.24 29.39 -12.75
N GLU A 272 25.20 30.57 -12.12
CA GLU A 272 26.04 30.92 -10.96
C GLU A 272 25.85 29.99 -9.75
N LYS A 273 24.64 29.46 -9.56
CA LYS A 273 24.30 28.51 -8.48
C LYS A 273 24.75 27.07 -8.76
N TYR A 274 24.74 26.62 -10.01
CA TYR A 274 24.90 25.20 -10.37
C TYR A 274 26.16 24.82 -11.13
N GLU A 275 26.83 25.75 -11.81
CA GLU A 275 28.01 25.45 -12.62
C GLU A 275 29.28 25.25 -11.77
N PRO A 276 29.99 24.11 -11.86
CA PRO A 276 31.20 23.87 -11.05
C PRO A 276 32.45 24.67 -11.46
N SER A 277 32.44 25.25 -12.68
CA SER A 277 33.57 25.96 -13.30
C SER A 277 33.36 27.47 -13.36
N GLY A 278 34.19 28.22 -12.62
CA GLY A 278 34.15 29.69 -12.62
C GLY A 278 34.36 30.34 -14.00
N ILE A 279 35.09 29.68 -14.90
CA ILE A 279 35.29 30.14 -16.29
C ILE A 279 33.98 30.05 -17.08
N ASN A 280 33.17 29.02 -16.84
CA ASN A 280 31.89 28.83 -17.49
C ASN A 280 30.84 29.82 -16.91
N ILE A 281 30.82 30.03 -15.59
CA ILE A 281 30.01 31.05 -14.93
C ILE A 281 30.22 32.44 -15.55
N GLN A 282 31.49 32.88 -15.65
CA GLN A 282 31.86 34.18 -16.23
C GLN A 282 31.43 34.32 -17.70
N ARG A 283 31.33 33.20 -18.43
CA ARG A 283 30.89 33.15 -19.83
C ARG A 283 29.39 32.96 -20.00
N GLY A 284 28.62 32.83 -18.92
CA GLY A 284 27.18 32.52 -19.00
C GLY A 284 26.90 31.14 -19.58
N GLN A 285 27.74 30.15 -19.22
CA GLN A 285 27.75 28.80 -19.77
C GLN A 285 27.49 27.77 -18.68
N LEU A 286 26.61 26.80 -18.96
CA LEU A 286 26.35 25.62 -18.12
C LEU A 286 26.95 24.37 -18.77
N SER A 287 27.62 23.53 -17.97
CA SER A 287 28.15 22.22 -18.32
C SER A 287 27.11 21.09 -18.14
N PRO A 288 27.37 19.86 -18.62
CA PRO A 288 26.52 18.71 -18.31
C PRO A 288 26.43 18.43 -16.81
N GLU A 289 27.53 18.58 -16.04
CA GLU A 289 27.47 18.46 -14.57
C GLU A 289 26.59 19.54 -13.95
N GLY A 290 26.70 20.80 -14.41
CA GLY A 290 25.80 21.88 -13.99
C GLY A 290 24.33 21.58 -14.29
N MET A 291 24.02 20.90 -15.40
CA MET A 291 22.68 20.44 -15.73
C MET A 291 22.19 19.35 -14.76
N VAL A 292 23.04 18.39 -14.35
CA VAL A 292 22.69 17.40 -13.32
C VAL A 292 22.30 18.11 -12.01
N TRP A 293 23.10 19.06 -11.54
CA TRP A 293 22.81 19.76 -10.29
C TRP A 293 21.59 20.69 -10.36
N PHE A 294 21.36 21.35 -11.50
CA PHE A 294 20.12 22.11 -11.76
C PHE A 294 18.88 21.21 -11.73
N LEU A 295 18.90 20.08 -12.44
CA LEU A 295 17.76 19.13 -12.48
C LEU A 295 17.47 18.48 -11.12
N CYS A 296 18.47 18.42 -10.23
CA CYS A 296 18.30 17.98 -8.84
C CYS A 296 17.79 19.09 -7.90
N GLY A 297 17.84 20.36 -8.31
CA GLY A 297 17.63 21.54 -7.46
C GLY A 297 16.16 21.82 -7.08
N PRO A 298 15.91 22.65 -6.05
CA PRO A 298 14.56 23.00 -5.62
C PRO A 298 13.75 23.79 -6.66
N GLU A 299 14.40 24.52 -7.57
CA GLU A 299 13.77 25.14 -8.73
C GLU A 299 13.16 24.13 -9.72
N ASN A 300 13.54 22.85 -9.65
CA ASN A 300 13.10 21.79 -10.54
C ASN A 300 12.27 20.69 -9.83
N ASN A 301 11.55 21.06 -8.75
CA ASN A 301 10.68 20.13 -8.03
C ASN A 301 9.53 19.63 -8.94
N ILE A 302 9.14 18.35 -8.83
CA ILE A 302 8.01 17.77 -9.58
C ILE A 302 6.64 18.21 -9.03
N VAL A 303 6.58 18.59 -7.75
CA VAL A 303 5.33 19.02 -7.09
C VAL A 303 5.23 20.54 -7.04
N SER A 304 4.08 21.07 -7.43
CA SER A 304 3.72 22.48 -7.27
C SER A 304 3.55 22.81 -5.78
N LEU A 305 4.54 23.49 -5.18
CA LEU A 305 4.65 23.66 -3.73
C LEU A 305 3.55 24.56 -3.12
N ASP A 306 2.85 25.37 -3.92
CA ASP A 306 1.64 26.10 -3.52
C ASP A 306 0.46 25.16 -3.21
N LYS A 307 0.45 23.94 -3.76
CA LYS A 307 -0.60 22.94 -3.49
C LYS A 307 -0.36 22.16 -2.20
N VAL A 308 0.89 22.14 -1.72
CA VAL A 308 1.28 21.42 -0.49
C VAL A 308 1.00 22.26 0.76
N VAL A 309 1.09 23.59 0.67
CA VAL A 309 0.61 24.49 1.74
C VAL A 309 -0.93 24.53 1.78
N LEU A 310 -1.49 25.07 2.86
CA LEU A 310 -2.91 25.44 2.92
C LEU A 310 -3.19 26.51 1.86
N TYR A 311 -4.05 26.21 0.88
CA TYR A 311 -4.32 27.11 -0.26
C TYR A 311 -5.78 27.12 -0.72
N GLN A 312 -6.58 26.13 -0.33
CA GLN A 312 -7.96 25.99 -0.77
C GLN A 312 -8.88 26.90 0.04
N ASP A 313 -10.07 27.19 -0.50
CA ASP A 313 -11.12 27.87 0.26
C ASP A 313 -11.61 26.94 1.38
N MET A 314 -11.51 27.42 2.63
CA MET A 314 -11.91 26.69 3.84
C MET A 314 -13.25 27.20 4.42
N THR A 315 -13.95 28.09 3.70
CA THR A 315 -15.20 28.77 4.13
C THR A 315 -16.48 28.16 3.54
N GLN A 316 -16.38 27.09 2.75
CA GLN A 316 -17.54 26.36 2.23
C GLN A 316 -18.17 25.47 3.32
N PRO A 317 -19.45 25.06 3.22
CA PRO A 317 -20.07 24.10 4.13
C PRO A 317 -19.27 22.78 4.26
N LEU A 318 -19.32 22.13 5.43
CA LEU A 318 -18.57 20.90 5.71
C LEU A 318 -18.82 19.76 4.69
N SER A 319 -20.01 19.70 4.09
CA SER A 319 -20.39 18.77 3.01
C SER A 319 -19.61 18.96 1.71
N HIS A 320 -18.94 20.10 1.51
CA HIS A 320 -18.18 20.44 0.32
C HIS A 320 -16.73 19.92 0.30
N TYR A 321 -16.30 19.15 1.31
CA TYR A 321 -14.92 18.64 1.42
C TYR A 321 -14.87 17.11 1.48
N PHE A 322 -13.83 16.52 0.91
CA PHE A 322 -13.34 15.20 1.34
C PHE A 322 -12.61 15.36 2.68
N ILE A 323 -12.89 14.45 3.62
CA ILE A 323 -12.39 14.50 5.00
C ILE A 323 -11.59 13.23 5.28
N ASN A 324 -10.33 13.40 5.66
CA ASN A 324 -9.44 12.28 5.99
C ASN A 324 -10.01 11.50 7.19
N SER A 325 -10.32 10.22 7.01
CA SER A 325 -11.20 9.46 7.92
C SER A 325 -10.66 8.07 8.22
N SER A 326 -10.69 7.67 9.50
CA SER A 326 -10.31 6.35 9.98
C SER A 326 -11.54 5.52 10.38
N HIS A 327 -11.44 4.22 10.16
CA HIS A 327 -12.30 3.16 10.67
C HIS A 327 -11.59 2.41 11.82
N ASN A 328 -12.35 1.95 12.81
CA ASN A 328 -11.90 1.21 14.00
C ASN A 328 -10.53 1.67 14.54
N THR A 329 -10.43 2.99 14.79
CA THR A 329 -9.17 3.73 14.99
C THR A 329 -8.33 3.22 16.16
N TYR A 330 -8.94 2.49 17.10
CA TYR A 330 -8.23 1.86 18.22
C TYR A 330 -7.33 0.70 17.81
N LEU A 331 -7.62 -0.02 16.72
CA LEU A 331 -6.92 -1.26 16.34
C LEU A 331 -5.54 -1.03 15.70
N THR A 332 -4.53 -1.76 16.18
CA THR A 332 -3.17 -1.78 15.59
C THR A 332 -2.97 -2.87 14.53
N ALA A 333 -3.93 -3.77 14.32
CA ALA A 333 -3.80 -4.96 13.47
C ALA A 333 -5.15 -5.43 12.89
N GLY A 334 -5.32 -6.75 12.71
CA GLY A 334 -6.56 -7.40 12.23
C GLY A 334 -7.75 -7.23 13.17
N GLN A 335 -8.97 -7.31 12.62
CA GLN A 335 -10.22 -7.00 13.33
C GLN A 335 -10.60 -8.03 14.41
N PHE A 336 -10.16 -9.30 14.30
CA PHE A 336 -10.62 -10.36 15.22
C PHE A 336 -9.72 -10.56 16.46
N SER A 337 -8.44 -10.21 16.38
CA SER A 337 -7.45 -10.51 17.43
C SER A 337 -6.32 -9.47 17.52
N GLY A 338 -6.55 -8.27 16.98
CA GLY A 338 -5.64 -7.14 17.09
C GLY A 338 -5.57 -6.55 18.49
N ILE A 339 -4.46 -5.85 18.77
CA ILE A 339 -4.32 -5.03 19.98
C ILE A 339 -5.05 -3.70 19.73
N SER A 340 -5.80 -3.24 20.73
CA SER A 340 -6.38 -1.90 20.80
C SER A 340 -5.44 -0.96 21.54
N SER A 341 -5.29 0.29 21.10
CA SER A 341 -4.34 1.24 21.70
C SER A 341 -4.75 2.71 21.60
N PRO A 342 -4.72 3.48 22.72
CA PRO A 342 -4.86 4.94 22.69
C PRO A 342 -3.76 5.66 21.89
N GLU A 343 -2.65 4.99 21.57
CA GLU A 343 -1.59 5.55 20.72
C GLU A 343 -2.03 5.70 19.26
N MET A 344 -2.89 4.80 18.74
CA MET A 344 -3.36 4.86 17.36
C MET A 344 -4.15 6.14 17.07
N TYR A 345 -4.96 6.62 18.02
CA TYR A 345 -5.63 7.91 17.92
C TYR A 345 -4.65 9.08 17.80
N ARG A 346 -3.53 9.05 18.55
CA ARG A 346 -2.48 10.07 18.46
C ARG A 346 -1.86 10.07 17.07
N GLN A 347 -1.39 8.92 16.60
CA GLN A 347 -0.73 8.79 15.29
C GLN A 347 -1.67 9.16 14.13
N THR A 348 -2.92 8.69 14.20
CA THR A 348 -3.96 8.98 13.21
C THR A 348 -4.28 10.48 13.17
N LEU A 349 -4.51 11.14 14.31
CA LEU A 349 -4.75 12.60 14.35
C LEU A 349 -3.52 13.40 13.89
N LEU A 350 -2.31 13.00 14.30
CA LEU A 350 -1.05 13.60 13.86
C LEU A 350 -0.86 13.53 12.35
N SER A 351 -1.28 12.44 11.70
CA SER A 351 -1.23 12.29 10.23
C SER A 351 -2.13 13.26 9.45
N GLY A 352 -2.94 14.07 10.15
CA GLY A 352 -3.97 14.91 9.54
C GLY A 352 -5.30 14.19 9.33
N CYS A 353 -5.54 13.06 9.98
CA CYS A 353 -6.89 12.47 10.02
C CYS A 353 -7.82 13.34 10.87
N ARG A 354 -9.07 13.48 10.44
CA ARG A 354 -10.09 14.40 11.00
C ARG A 354 -11.40 13.70 11.38
N CYS A 355 -11.60 12.44 11.02
CA CYS A 355 -12.69 11.61 11.55
C CYS A 355 -12.11 10.30 12.13
N VAL A 356 -12.42 9.98 13.39
CA VAL A 356 -11.93 8.79 14.11
C VAL A 356 -13.06 8.06 14.80
N GLU A 357 -12.88 6.75 15.01
CA GLU A 357 -13.91 5.80 15.48
C GLU A 357 -13.70 5.35 16.92
N LEU A 358 -14.76 5.27 17.72
CA LEU A 358 -14.76 4.89 19.14
C LEU A 358 -15.92 3.91 19.41
N ASP A 359 -15.63 2.62 19.44
CA ASP A 359 -16.62 1.56 19.64
C ASP A 359 -16.76 1.32 21.14
N CYS A 360 -17.82 1.88 21.73
CA CYS A 360 -17.94 2.05 23.18
C CYS A 360 -18.76 0.92 23.80
N TRP A 361 -18.15 0.14 24.69
CA TRP A 361 -18.76 -1.02 25.34
C TRP A 361 -18.84 -0.85 26.87
N LYS A 362 -19.84 -1.49 27.48
CA LYS A 362 -20.06 -1.48 28.93
C LYS A 362 -18.85 -2.08 29.66
N GLY A 363 -18.34 -1.34 30.65
CA GLY A 363 -17.28 -1.78 31.54
C GLY A 363 -17.69 -3.00 32.37
N ARG A 364 -16.81 -4.02 32.43
CA ARG A 364 -17.00 -5.22 33.25
C ARG A 364 -16.98 -4.84 34.75
N PRO A 365 -17.81 -5.47 35.62
CA PRO A 365 -17.67 -5.33 37.07
C PRO A 365 -16.30 -5.84 37.56
N PRO A 366 -15.70 -5.25 38.62
CA PRO A 366 -16.31 -4.31 39.55
C PRO A 366 -16.17 -2.82 39.19
N ASP A 367 -15.29 -2.45 38.25
CA ASP A 367 -14.83 -1.06 38.11
C ASP A 367 -15.83 -0.13 37.38
N GLU A 368 -16.75 -0.68 36.59
CA GLU A 368 -17.79 0.05 35.85
C GLU A 368 -17.28 1.24 34.99
N GLU A 369 -16.05 1.17 34.47
CA GLU A 369 -15.50 2.17 33.54
C GLU A 369 -15.78 1.80 32.08
N PRO A 370 -16.33 2.71 31.25
CA PRO A 370 -16.59 2.42 29.84
C PRO A 370 -15.27 2.13 29.08
N ILE A 371 -15.33 1.13 28.21
CA ILE A 371 -14.19 0.61 27.45
C ILE A 371 -14.40 0.77 25.94
N ILE A 372 -13.31 0.67 25.18
CA ILE A 372 -13.30 0.56 23.72
C ILE A 372 -12.65 -0.76 23.31
N THR A 373 -13.32 -1.50 22.42
CA THR A 373 -12.89 -2.79 21.85
C THR A 373 -13.80 -3.15 20.66
N HIS A 374 -13.39 -4.10 19.81
CA HIS A 374 -14.27 -4.63 18.76
C HIS A 374 -15.15 -5.76 19.33
N GLY A 375 -16.47 -5.55 19.32
CA GLY A 375 -17.42 -6.41 20.02
C GLY A 375 -17.39 -7.87 19.60
N PHE A 376 -17.57 -8.76 20.58
CA PHE A 376 -17.62 -10.23 20.38
C PHE A 376 -16.37 -10.86 19.73
N THR A 377 -15.23 -10.17 19.73
CA THR A 377 -13.95 -10.68 19.20
C THR A 377 -12.92 -10.99 20.30
N MET A 378 -11.69 -11.32 19.91
CA MET A 378 -10.54 -11.49 20.79
C MET A 378 -9.62 -10.25 20.84
N THR A 379 -10.09 -9.06 20.42
CA THR A 379 -9.31 -7.82 20.53
C THR A 379 -9.16 -7.36 21.98
N THR A 380 -8.05 -6.69 22.30
CA THR A 380 -7.82 -6.21 23.68
C THR A 380 -8.72 -5.01 24.01
N GLU A 381 -9.11 -4.88 25.28
CA GLU A 381 -9.92 -3.75 25.77
C GLU A 381 -9.02 -2.57 26.19
N ILE A 382 -9.46 -1.33 25.96
CA ILE A 382 -8.80 -0.11 26.44
C ILE A 382 -9.82 0.84 27.09
N LEU A 383 -9.40 1.67 28.04
CA LEU A 383 -10.30 2.62 28.71
C LEU A 383 -10.75 3.73 27.75
N PHE A 384 -12.04 4.03 27.73
CA PHE A 384 -12.60 5.15 26.96
C PHE A 384 -11.93 6.47 27.35
N LYS A 385 -11.70 6.68 28.66
CA LYS A 385 -11.04 7.88 29.20
C LYS A 385 -9.65 8.13 28.59
N ASP A 386 -8.82 7.09 28.52
CA ASP A 386 -7.45 7.18 27.99
C ASP A 386 -7.44 7.57 26.50
N VAL A 387 -8.46 7.13 25.75
CA VAL A 387 -8.68 7.52 24.34
C VAL A 387 -9.11 8.98 24.24
N ILE A 388 -10.03 9.45 25.08
CA ILE A 388 -10.43 10.87 25.12
C ILE A 388 -9.23 11.76 25.50
N GLU A 389 -8.38 11.37 26.46
CA GLU A 389 -7.13 12.08 26.77
C GLU A 389 -6.13 12.08 25.61
N ALA A 390 -6.01 10.96 24.87
CA ALA A 390 -5.16 10.85 23.69
C ALA A 390 -5.61 11.73 22.51
N ILE A 391 -6.93 11.81 22.29
CA ILE A 391 -7.56 12.69 21.31
C ILE A 391 -7.35 14.15 21.72
N ALA A 392 -7.62 14.52 22.98
CA ALA A 392 -7.44 15.88 23.47
C ALA A 392 -6.00 16.39 23.35
N GLU A 393 -5.01 15.51 23.56
CA GLU A 393 -3.59 15.82 23.34
C GLU A 393 -3.27 16.12 21.86
N SER A 394 -3.91 15.41 20.92
CA SER A 394 -3.41 15.27 19.55
C SER A 394 -4.29 15.91 18.47
N ALA A 395 -5.57 16.17 18.75
CA ALA A 395 -6.56 16.64 17.78
C ALA A 395 -6.08 17.84 16.97
N PHE A 396 -5.55 18.87 17.65
CA PHE A 396 -5.13 20.11 17.02
C PHE A 396 -3.61 20.29 16.92
N LYS A 397 -2.84 19.20 17.07
CA LYS A 397 -1.37 19.24 16.97
C LYS A 397 -0.89 19.62 15.57
N THR A 398 -1.41 18.99 14.51
CA THR A 398 -0.96 19.19 13.11
C THR A 398 -1.94 19.96 12.24
N SER A 399 -3.24 19.88 12.51
CA SER A 399 -4.29 20.65 11.81
C SER A 399 -5.23 21.28 12.82
N LEU A 400 -5.57 22.57 12.63
CA LEU A 400 -6.52 23.30 13.46
C LEU A 400 -7.99 23.06 13.04
N TYR A 401 -8.21 22.38 11.91
CA TYR A 401 -9.55 22.11 11.38
C TYR A 401 -10.27 21.03 12.18
N PRO A 402 -11.62 21.08 12.25
CA PRO A 402 -12.41 20.31 13.20
C PRO A 402 -12.20 18.80 13.12
N VAL A 403 -12.35 18.15 14.27
CA VAL A 403 -12.28 16.69 14.42
C VAL A 403 -13.67 16.14 14.71
N ILE A 404 -14.03 15.04 14.06
CA ILE A 404 -15.31 14.35 14.22
C ILE A 404 -15.04 13.00 14.89
N LEU A 405 -15.79 12.71 15.94
CA LEU A 405 -15.72 11.45 16.67
C LEU A 405 -16.93 10.60 16.29
N SER A 406 -16.71 9.52 15.53
CA SER A 406 -17.69 8.47 15.24
C SER A 406 -17.79 7.57 16.47
N PHE A 407 -18.81 7.77 17.29
CA PHE A 407 -19.16 6.78 18.30
C PHE A 407 -19.97 5.67 17.63
N GLU A 408 -19.63 4.44 17.95
CA GLU A 408 -20.48 3.26 17.80
C GLU A 408 -20.81 2.82 19.24
N ASN A 409 -22.05 3.04 19.67
CA ASN A 409 -22.39 3.02 21.11
C ASN A 409 -23.13 1.73 21.49
N HIS A 410 -22.53 0.91 22.34
CA HIS A 410 -23.14 -0.28 22.96
C HIS A 410 -23.24 -0.17 24.49
N VAL A 411 -23.08 1.05 25.04
CA VAL A 411 -23.17 1.29 26.49
C VAL A 411 -24.63 1.42 26.90
N ASP A 412 -25.28 0.28 27.13
CA ASP A 412 -26.65 0.09 27.61
C ASP A 412 -26.88 0.54 29.09
N SER A 413 -26.02 1.39 29.62
CA SER A 413 -26.08 1.88 31.01
C SER A 413 -26.11 3.41 31.05
N PRO A 414 -27.20 4.04 31.57
CA PRO A 414 -27.25 5.48 31.77
C PRO A 414 -26.07 6.01 32.58
N LYS A 415 -25.67 5.29 33.65
CA LYS A 415 -24.54 5.63 34.51
C LYS A 415 -23.22 5.71 33.75
N GLN A 416 -22.97 4.80 32.81
CA GLN A 416 -21.73 4.79 32.02
C GLN A 416 -21.80 5.75 30.81
N GLN A 417 -22.97 5.94 30.15
CA GLN A 417 -23.13 7.02 29.17
C GLN A 417 -22.97 8.42 29.79
N ALA A 418 -23.43 8.61 31.03
CA ALA A 418 -23.19 9.83 31.79
C ALA A 418 -21.68 10.06 32.06
N LYS A 419 -20.94 9.02 32.50
CA LYS A 419 -19.46 9.08 32.60
C LYS A 419 -18.81 9.46 31.26
N MET A 420 -19.22 8.85 30.14
CA MET A 420 -18.69 9.18 28.81
C MET A 420 -18.91 10.66 28.45
N ALA A 421 -20.13 11.17 28.69
CA ALA A 421 -20.47 12.56 28.43
C ALA A 421 -19.70 13.53 29.36
N GLU A 422 -19.49 13.14 30.63
CA GLU A 422 -18.66 13.90 31.58
C GLU A 422 -17.19 13.92 31.16
N TYR A 423 -16.60 12.79 30.77
CA TYR A 423 -15.23 12.71 30.25
C TYR A 423 -15.05 13.57 28.99
N CYS A 424 -16.00 13.52 28.05
CA CYS A 424 -15.99 14.42 26.90
C CYS A 424 -16.00 15.90 27.32
N ARG A 425 -16.91 16.33 28.21
CA ARG A 425 -17.00 17.73 28.66
C ARG A 425 -15.75 18.18 29.43
N THR A 426 -15.24 17.36 30.35
CA THR A 426 -14.14 17.72 31.26
C THR A 426 -12.76 17.68 30.61
N ILE A 427 -12.51 16.72 29.71
CA ILE A 427 -11.19 16.53 29.10
C ILE A 427 -11.01 17.38 27.83
N PHE A 428 -12.07 17.55 27.02
CA PHE A 428 -12.00 18.45 25.85
C PHE A 428 -12.24 19.91 26.22
N GLY A 429 -13.06 20.20 27.25
CA GLY A 429 -13.42 21.57 27.62
C GLY A 429 -13.94 22.38 26.44
N ASP A 430 -13.41 23.59 26.26
CA ASP A 430 -13.77 24.51 25.16
C ASP A 430 -13.53 23.93 23.75
N MET A 431 -12.79 22.83 23.59
CA MET A 431 -12.66 22.16 22.30
C MET A 431 -13.94 21.40 21.90
N LEU A 432 -14.75 20.95 22.86
CA LEU A 432 -16.01 20.28 22.55
C LEU A 432 -17.05 21.28 22.03
N LEU A 433 -17.66 20.97 20.88
CA LEU A 433 -18.84 21.70 20.40
C LEU A 433 -20.09 21.05 21.01
N THR A 434 -20.58 21.60 22.11
CA THR A 434 -21.83 21.17 22.76
C THR A 434 -23.05 21.71 21.99
N GLU A 435 -23.08 23.03 21.74
CA GLU A 435 -24.22 23.74 21.19
C GLU A 435 -24.02 24.15 19.71
N PRO A 436 -25.10 24.30 18.92
CA PRO A 436 -25.04 24.85 17.57
C PRO A 436 -24.57 26.32 17.57
N LEU A 437 -23.80 26.70 16.55
CA LEU A 437 -23.45 28.09 16.27
C LEU A 437 -24.70 28.88 15.86
N GLU A 438 -24.88 30.08 16.41
CA GLU A 438 -26.06 30.96 16.18
C GLU A 438 -26.37 31.20 14.68
N LYS A 439 -25.33 31.36 13.85
CA LYS A 439 -25.40 31.54 12.39
C LYS A 439 -25.94 30.31 11.64
N TYR A 440 -25.85 29.13 12.24
CA TYR A 440 -26.18 27.83 11.62
C TYR A 440 -27.10 27.01 12.55
N PRO A 441 -28.34 27.45 12.81
CA PRO A 441 -29.27 26.70 13.66
C PRO A 441 -29.68 25.38 13.01
N LEU A 442 -29.96 24.36 13.83
CA LEU A 442 -30.37 23.02 13.38
C LEU A 442 -31.81 23.03 12.84
N LYS A 443 -32.01 23.61 11.65
CA LYS A 443 -33.31 23.72 10.96
C LYS A 443 -33.19 23.25 9.51
N PRO A 444 -34.29 22.78 8.88
CA PRO A 444 -34.32 22.52 7.45
C PRO A 444 -33.89 23.73 6.61
N GLY A 445 -33.36 23.48 5.40
CA GLY A 445 -32.83 24.49 4.50
C GLY A 445 -31.42 25.01 4.86
N VAL A 446 -31.12 25.26 6.14
CA VAL A 446 -29.82 25.78 6.62
C VAL A 446 -28.65 24.87 6.20
N PRO A 447 -27.50 25.39 5.72
CA PRO A 447 -26.31 24.58 5.40
C PRO A 447 -25.49 24.23 6.65
N LEU A 448 -24.58 23.26 6.53
CA LEU A 448 -23.55 23.00 7.54
C LEU A 448 -22.60 24.21 7.69
N PRO A 449 -22.02 24.45 8.89
CA PRO A 449 -20.91 25.39 9.06
C PRO A 449 -19.69 25.01 8.22
N SER A 450 -18.77 25.94 8.02
CA SER A 450 -17.51 25.65 7.33
C SER A 450 -16.44 25.07 8.27
N PRO A 451 -15.39 24.39 7.73
CA PRO A 451 -14.20 24.06 8.50
C PRO A 451 -13.57 25.29 9.19
N GLN A 452 -13.69 26.47 8.59
CA GLN A 452 -13.20 27.74 9.15
C GLN A 452 -14.07 28.28 10.31
N ASP A 453 -15.40 28.09 10.27
CA ASP A 453 -16.29 28.44 11.41
C ASP A 453 -16.08 27.50 12.62
N LEU A 454 -15.47 26.33 12.40
CA LEU A 454 -15.32 25.23 13.36
C LEU A 454 -13.86 24.95 13.77
N LEU A 455 -12.95 25.92 13.61
CA LEU A 455 -11.55 25.79 14.04
C LEU A 455 -11.44 25.44 15.53
N GLY A 456 -10.58 24.46 15.84
CA GLY A 456 -10.35 23.98 17.21
C GLY A 456 -11.52 23.21 17.83
N LYS A 457 -12.55 22.83 17.06
CA LYS A 457 -13.74 22.14 17.57
C LYS A 457 -13.76 20.63 17.31
N ILE A 458 -14.27 19.91 18.31
CA ILE A 458 -14.53 18.47 18.30
C ILE A 458 -16.05 18.29 18.25
N LEU A 459 -16.52 17.51 17.27
CA LEU A 459 -17.94 17.22 17.05
C LEU A 459 -18.22 15.74 17.31
N ILE A 460 -19.33 15.43 17.97
CA ILE A 460 -19.74 14.06 18.28
C ILE A 460 -20.78 13.57 17.26
N LYS A 461 -20.47 12.47 16.55
CA LYS A 461 -21.48 11.60 15.92
C LYS A 461 -21.88 10.56 16.97
N ASN A 462 -23.11 10.64 17.46
CA ASN A 462 -23.78 9.57 18.21
C ASN A 462 -25.30 9.69 17.97
N LYS A 463 -26.08 8.65 18.26
CA LYS A 463 -27.55 8.72 18.23
C LYS A 463 -28.08 9.87 19.13
N LYS A 464 -29.23 10.45 18.75
CA LYS A 464 -29.84 11.60 19.42
C LYS A 464 -31.36 11.43 19.52
N ASN A 465 -31.89 11.54 20.74
CA ASN A 465 -33.34 11.45 20.96
C ASN A 465 -34.06 12.73 20.49
N GLN A 466 -35.21 12.58 19.83
CA GLN A 466 -35.95 13.71 19.23
C GLN A 466 -36.94 14.38 20.21
N SER A 467 -37.27 13.74 21.34
CA SER A 467 -38.29 14.18 22.30
C SER A 467 -37.91 15.34 23.23
N ALA A 468 -36.66 15.82 23.20
CA ALA A 468 -36.16 16.75 24.21
C ALA A 468 -36.36 18.25 23.90
N SER A 469 -36.66 18.62 22.64
CA SER A 469 -36.47 20.01 22.16
C SER A 469 -37.72 20.88 21.97
N GLU A 470 -38.94 20.30 21.91
CA GLU A 470 -40.15 21.08 21.55
C GLU A 470 -41.09 21.32 22.76
N ASP A 471 -41.38 20.33 23.60
CA ASP A 471 -42.39 20.44 24.68
C ASP A 471 -42.01 21.32 25.89
N ARG A 472 -40.72 21.60 26.12
CA ARG A 472 -40.23 22.39 27.28
C ARG A 472 -40.56 23.91 27.19
N ARG A 473 -41.51 24.34 26.34
CA ARG A 473 -41.90 25.77 26.18
C ARG A 473 -43.38 26.09 26.38
N ASP A 474 -44.31 25.20 26.03
CA ASP A 474 -45.76 25.44 26.22
C ASP A 474 -46.35 24.83 27.51
N SER A 475 -45.61 23.91 28.14
CA SER A 475 -46.00 23.21 29.39
C SER A 475 -46.16 24.10 30.63
N LEU A 476 -45.76 25.38 30.59
CA LEU A 476 -45.80 26.33 31.71
C LEU A 476 -47.05 27.24 31.75
N LYS A 477 -48.13 26.93 31.02
CA LYS A 477 -49.32 27.81 30.90
C LYS A 477 -50.70 27.18 31.07
N LYS A 478 -50.83 25.89 31.44
CA LYS A 478 -52.13 25.22 31.61
C LYS A 478 -52.23 24.33 32.87
N GLU A 479 -52.06 24.93 34.05
CA GLU A 479 -52.55 24.34 35.31
C GLU A 479 -53.53 25.29 36.02
N ARG A 480 -54.79 25.30 35.56
CA ARG A 480 -55.95 25.62 36.43
C ARG A 480 -57.29 25.22 35.80
N ASN A 481 -57.86 24.12 36.28
CA ASN A 481 -59.23 24.01 36.83
C ASN A 481 -59.61 22.53 37.03
N GLU A 482 -60.60 22.28 37.88
CA GLU A 482 -60.78 21.00 38.58
C GLU A 482 -61.86 20.08 37.99
N ALA A 483 -61.82 18.84 38.47
CA ALA A 483 -62.66 17.67 38.19
C ALA A 483 -64.18 17.86 37.96
N THR A 484 -64.78 16.93 37.21
CA THR A 484 -65.96 16.17 37.66
C THR A 484 -66.10 14.83 36.91
N ASP A 485 -67.14 14.05 37.23
CA ASP A 485 -67.07 12.58 37.37
C ASP A 485 -68.02 11.77 36.44
N GLN A 486 -67.67 10.48 36.26
CA GLN A 486 -68.51 9.33 35.81
C GLN A 486 -69.01 9.19 34.33
N PRO A 487 -69.42 7.96 33.89
CA PRO A 487 -69.23 7.50 32.50
C PRO A 487 -70.51 7.14 31.71
N VAL A 488 -70.35 6.92 30.39
CA VAL A 488 -71.32 6.25 29.51
C VAL A 488 -70.56 5.38 28.48
N THR A 489 -71.08 4.18 28.18
CA THR A 489 -70.58 3.27 27.13
C THR A 489 -71.41 3.35 25.85
N VAL A 490 -70.81 3.05 24.68
CA VAL A 490 -71.35 2.21 23.57
C VAL A 490 -70.30 2.14 22.44
N ASP A 491 -70.32 1.02 21.71
CA ASP A 491 -69.30 0.51 20.78
C ASP A 491 -69.04 1.35 19.51
N GLY A 492 -67.86 1.14 18.90
CA GLY A 492 -67.43 1.80 17.65
C GLY A 492 -66.12 1.25 17.07
N ASP A 493 -66.13 0.00 16.61
CA ASP A 493 -64.98 -0.78 16.11
C ASP A 493 -64.18 -0.10 14.97
N VAL A 494 -62.91 0.20 15.25
CA VAL A 494 -61.78 0.11 14.29
C VAL A 494 -60.56 -0.40 15.07
N THR A 495 -59.86 -1.42 14.54
CA THR A 495 -58.70 -2.05 15.19
C THR A 495 -57.43 -1.19 15.12
N GLU A 496 -57.03 -0.60 16.25
CA GLU A 496 -55.64 -0.16 16.47
C GLU A 496 -54.84 -1.30 17.13
N GLU A 497 -54.07 -2.05 16.32
CA GLU A 497 -52.95 -2.84 16.85
C GLU A 497 -51.79 -1.88 17.15
N GLY A 498 -51.79 -1.32 18.37
CA GLY A 498 -50.59 -0.69 18.92
C GLY A 498 -49.54 -1.78 19.19
N PRO A 499 -48.28 -1.64 18.73
CA PRO A 499 -47.24 -2.59 19.08
C PRO A 499 -46.93 -2.46 20.58
N GLU A 500 -47.29 -3.49 21.34
CA GLU A 500 -46.82 -3.62 22.73
C GLU A 500 -45.28 -3.74 22.73
N GLU A 501 -44.62 -3.07 23.68
CA GLU A 501 -43.15 -3.11 23.80
C GLU A 501 -42.71 -4.45 24.42
N GLU A 502 -42.64 -5.51 23.60
CA GLU A 502 -42.02 -6.77 24.02
C GLU A 502 -40.51 -6.56 24.26
N GLU A 503 -40.04 -6.94 25.46
CA GLU A 503 -38.61 -6.96 25.81
C GLU A 503 -37.89 -8.12 25.10
N GLU A 504 -37.77 -8.08 23.76
CA GLU A 504 -37.17 -9.16 22.96
C GLU A 504 -35.63 -9.20 23.03
N SER A 505 -35.10 -9.31 24.26
CA SER A 505 -33.72 -9.68 24.55
C SER A 505 -33.50 -11.20 24.30
N GLY A 506 -33.87 -11.70 23.12
CA GLY A 506 -34.03 -13.14 22.85
C GLY A 506 -33.39 -13.64 21.56
N ASN A 507 -32.12 -14.03 21.62
CA ASN A 507 -31.45 -14.95 20.68
C ASN A 507 -31.65 -14.70 19.16
N LEU A 508 -30.86 -13.78 18.59
CA LEU A 508 -30.61 -13.77 17.14
C LEU A 508 -30.17 -15.16 16.64
N ASP A 509 -30.73 -15.62 15.51
CA ASP A 509 -30.34 -16.92 14.96
C ASP A 509 -28.94 -16.91 14.32
N GLU A 510 -28.39 -18.10 14.11
CA GLU A 510 -27.04 -18.28 13.56
C GLU A 510 -26.85 -17.69 12.15
N GLU A 511 -27.90 -17.58 11.33
CA GLU A 511 -27.81 -17.01 9.98
C GLU A 511 -27.90 -15.48 10.02
N GLN A 512 -28.74 -14.92 10.87
CA GLN A 512 -28.78 -13.47 11.15
C GLN A 512 -27.44 -12.98 11.70
N ILE A 513 -26.86 -13.68 12.68
CA ILE A 513 -25.53 -13.36 13.23
C ILE A 513 -24.46 -13.39 12.13
N LYS A 514 -24.43 -14.44 11.29
CA LYS A 514 -23.48 -14.55 10.16
C LYS A 514 -23.68 -13.45 9.12
N ASN A 515 -24.93 -13.11 8.80
CA ASN A 515 -25.25 -12.05 7.85
C ASN A 515 -24.80 -10.67 8.36
N MET A 516 -25.11 -10.32 9.63
CA MET A 516 -24.64 -9.08 10.25
C MET A 516 -23.11 -9.01 10.28
N GLN A 517 -22.43 -10.06 10.78
CA GLN A 517 -20.97 -10.15 10.81
C GLN A 517 -20.31 -10.07 9.42
N SER A 518 -21.05 -10.37 8.34
CA SER A 518 -20.49 -10.36 6.98
C SER A 518 -20.37 -8.96 6.36
N ASP A 519 -21.24 -8.02 6.73
CA ASP A 519 -21.31 -6.67 6.17
C ASP A 519 -21.28 -5.55 7.23
N GLU A 520 -22.41 -5.26 7.93
CA GLU A 520 -22.54 -4.12 8.86
C GLU A 520 -21.79 -4.30 10.19
N GLY A 521 -21.42 -5.53 10.57
CA GLY A 521 -20.64 -5.81 11.77
C GLY A 521 -21.37 -5.46 13.06
N THR A 522 -20.67 -4.89 14.04
CA THR A 522 -21.25 -4.45 15.31
C THR A 522 -22.11 -3.19 15.18
N ALA A 523 -21.93 -2.37 14.13
CA ALA A 523 -22.69 -1.13 13.91
C ALA A 523 -24.21 -1.34 13.86
N GLY A 524 -24.67 -2.53 13.44
CA GLY A 524 -26.08 -2.91 13.46
C GLY A 524 -26.68 -3.07 14.87
N LEU A 525 -25.84 -3.08 15.92
CA LEU A 525 -26.19 -3.32 17.33
C LEU A 525 -26.01 -2.08 18.23
N GLU A 526 -25.89 -0.86 17.66
CA GLU A 526 -25.84 0.38 18.44
C GLU A 526 -27.09 0.53 19.34
N VAL A 527 -26.93 0.80 20.64
CA VAL A 527 -28.04 1.00 21.60
C VAL A 527 -28.59 2.43 21.59
N THR A 528 -29.71 2.64 22.29
CA THR A 528 -30.32 3.98 22.48
C THR A 528 -29.39 4.91 23.27
N ALA A 529 -29.34 6.19 22.89
CA ALA A 529 -28.59 7.22 23.60
C ALA A 529 -29.44 7.86 24.71
N TYR A 530 -28.86 8.17 25.87
CA TYR A 530 -29.54 8.91 26.94
C TYR A 530 -29.39 10.45 26.77
N GLU A 531 -30.01 11.26 27.63
CA GLU A 531 -30.04 12.74 27.49
C GLU A 531 -28.62 13.34 27.52
N GLU A 532 -27.73 12.80 28.37
CA GLU A 532 -26.37 13.28 28.56
C GLU A 532 -25.54 13.18 27.27
N MET A 533 -25.59 12.05 26.58
CA MET A 533 -24.90 11.84 25.30
C MET A 533 -25.64 12.52 24.15
N SER A 534 -26.98 12.45 24.11
CA SER A 534 -27.81 13.14 23.11
C SER A 534 -27.59 14.66 23.11
N SER A 535 -27.27 15.26 24.26
CA SER A 535 -27.00 16.69 24.39
C SER A 535 -25.74 17.14 23.62
N LEU A 536 -24.76 16.26 23.40
CA LEU A 536 -23.47 16.59 22.76
C LEU A 536 -23.53 16.55 21.22
N VAL A 537 -24.62 16.04 20.65
CA VAL A 537 -24.78 15.83 19.21
C VAL A 537 -25.51 17.02 18.57
N ASN A 538 -24.87 17.69 17.61
CA ASN A 538 -25.42 18.86 16.92
C ASN A 538 -25.41 18.72 15.39
N TYR A 539 -24.29 18.94 14.71
CA TYR A 539 -24.22 18.99 13.24
C TYR A 539 -24.04 17.65 12.53
N ILE A 540 -23.76 16.58 13.29
CA ILE A 540 -23.41 15.26 12.76
C ILE A 540 -24.36 14.22 13.39
N GLN A 541 -25.66 14.33 13.11
CA GLN A 541 -26.70 13.43 13.64
C GLN A 541 -26.84 12.17 12.76
N PRO A 542 -26.41 10.97 13.23
CA PRO A 542 -26.60 9.74 12.48
C PRO A 542 -28.08 9.34 12.48
N ILE A 543 -28.63 9.13 11.29
CA ILE A 543 -29.98 8.58 11.09
C ILE A 543 -29.88 7.44 10.08
N LYS A 544 -30.62 6.35 10.33
CA LYS A 544 -30.75 5.21 9.41
C LYS A 544 -31.23 5.71 8.04
N PHE A 545 -30.46 5.40 6.99
CA PHE A 545 -30.80 5.84 5.64
C PHE A 545 -32.02 5.09 5.12
N ASP A 546 -33.00 5.85 4.61
CA ASP A 546 -34.19 5.36 3.94
C ASP A 546 -34.01 5.51 2.42
N SER A 547 -34.23 6.72 1.88
CA SER A 547 -33.98 7.05 0.48
C SER A 547 -33.33 8.43 0.29
N PHE A 548 -32.78 8.68 -0.91
CA PHE A 548 -32.28 10.00 -1.30
C PHE A 548 -33.40 11.03 -1.42
N ASP A 549 -34.59 10.61 -1.85
CA ASP A 549 -35.73 11.49 -2.05
C ASP A 549 -36.29 11.95 -0.69
N THR A 550 -36.50 11.01 0.25
CA THR A 550 -36.85 11.30 1.66
C THR A 550 -35.84 12.23 2.33
N SER A 551 -34.54 12.02 2.07
CA SER A 551 -33.46 12.88 2.60
C SER A 551 -33.52 14.30 2.05
N THR A 552 -33.89 14.43 0.77
CA THR A 552 -34.05 15.70 0.05
C THR A 552 -35.28 16.47 0.54
N GLU A 553 -36.42 15.78 0.68
CA GLU A 553 -37.68 16.34 1.19
C GLU A 553 -37.54 16.85 2.63
N GLN A 554 -36.95 16.06 3.53
CA GLN A 554 -36.69 16.50 4.91
C GLN A 554 -35.76 17.71 4.97
N ASN A 555 -34.85 17.86 3.99
CA ASN A 555 -34.04 19.05 3.79
C ASN A 555 -33.15 19.41 5.03
N ARG A 556 -32.66 18.41 5.78
CA ARG A 556 -31.85 18.54 7.02
C ARG A 556 -30.36 18.29 6.77
N SER A 557 -29.55 19.35 6.67
CA SER A 557 -28.10 19.25 6.36
C SER A 557 -27.25 18.62 7.47
N TYR A 558 -27.70 18.75 8.72
CA TYR A 558 -27.05 18.22 9.93
C TYR A 558 -27.26 16.71 10.16
N VAL A 559 -27.93 16.03 9.22
CA VAL A 559 -28.11 14.58 9.22
C VAL A 559 -27.00 13.94 8.39
N ILE A 560 -26.40 12.89 8.94
CA ILE A 560 -25.41 12.03 8.29
C ILE A 560 -25.94 10.61 8.18
N SER A 561 -25.62 9.92 7.09
CA SER A 561 -25.81 8.47 6.97
C SER A 561 -24.45 7.77 6.86
N SER A 562 -24.33 6.61 7.51
CA SER A 562 -23.15 5.75 7.45
C SER A 562 -23.49 4.47 6.70
N PHE A 563 -22.57 4.00 5.85
CA PHE A 563 -22.80 2.89 4.92
C PHE A 563 -21.58 1.95 4.90
N THR A 564 -21.82 0.64 4.85
CA THR A 564 -20.77 -0.32 4.46
C THR A 564 -20.31 -0.06 3.03
N GLU A 565 -19.10 -0.49 2.67
CA GLU A 565 -18.62 -0.43 1.30
C GLU A 565 -19.58 -1.14 0.32
N THR A 566 -20.25 -2.21 0.77
CA THR A 566 -21.24 -2.96 -0.02
C THR A 566 -22.50 -2.13 -0.26
N LYS A 567 -23.12 -1.59 0.80
CA LYS A 567 -24.32 -0.75 0.69
C LYS A 567 -24.06 0.52 -0.13
N ALA A 568 -22.90 1.13 0.06
CA ALA A 568 -22.48 2.31 -0.70
C ALA A 568 -22.18 1.99 -2.17
N TYR A 569 -21.61 0.81 -2.47
CA TYR A 569 -21.41 0.35 -3.84
C TYR A 569 -22.75 0.08 -4.55
N ASP A 570 -23.72 -0.45 -3.82
CA ASP A 570 -25.09 -0.64 -4.31
C ASP A 570 -25.77 0.70 -4.64
N LEU A 571 -25.60 1.72 -3.79
CA LEU A 571 -26.14 3.07 -4.03
C LEU A 571 -25.43 3.78 -5.20
N LEU A 572 -24.10 3.69 -5.32
CA LEU A 572 -23.35 4.35 -6.41
C LEU A 572 -23.55 3.68 -7.78
N THR A 573 -24.00 2.42 -7.83
CA THR A 573 -24.32 1.72 -9.09
C THR A 573 -25.78 1.83 -9.51
N LYS A 574 -26.70 2.12 -8.57
CA LYS A 574 -28.15 2.24 -8.84
C LYS A 574 -28.62 3.71 -8.98
N SER A 575 -28.02 4.63 -8.22
CA SER A 575 -28.51 6.00 -8.01
C SER A 575 -27.39 7.05 -7.97
N THR A 576 -26.43 6.97 -8.91
CA THR A 576 -25.19 7.78 -8.91
C THR A 576 -25.42 9.28 -8.75
N GLU A 577 -26.32 9.87 -9.56
CA GLU A 577 -26.59 11.31 -9.56
C GLU A 577 -27.27 11.78 -8.26
N GLN A 578 -28.22 11.00 -7.73
CA GLN A 578 -28.86 11.26 -6.44
C GLN A 578 -27.84 11.24 -5.30
N PHE A 579 -26.86 10.31 -5.34
CA PHE A 579 -25.81 10.23 -4.32
C PHE A 579 -24.86 11.44 -4.37
N VAL A 580 -24.53 11.92 -5.57
CA VAL A 580 -23.77 13.16 -5.76
C VAL A 580 -24.53 14.37 -5.20
N GLU A 581 -25.83 14.49 -5.49
CA GLU A 581 -26.66 15.61 -5.02
C GLU A 581 -26.82 15.61 -3.50
N TYR A 582 -27.13 14.45 -2.90
CA TYR A 582 -27.13 14.23 -1.44
C TYR A 582 -25.82 14.73 -0.83
N ASN A 583 -24.68 14.32 -1.39
CA ASN A 583 -23.35 14.68 -0.91
C ASN A 583 -22.97 16.16 -1.13
N LYS A 584 -23.75 16.97 -1.86
CA LYS A 584 -23.54 18.44 -1.83
C LYS A 584 -24.00 19.01 -0.49
N ARG A 585 -25.07 18.46 0.09
CA ARG A 585 -25.83 19.11 1.17
C ARG A 585 -25.80 18.39 2.51
N GLN A 586 -25.67 17.07 2.51
CA GLN A 586 -25.55 16.20 3.68
C GLN A 586 -24.18 15.49 3.66
N MET A 587 -23.86 14.83 4.77
CA MET A 587 -22.64 14.03 4.91
C MET A 587 -22.94 12.55 4.66
N SER A 588 -22.02 11.84 4.01
CA SER A 588 -21.95 10.38 4.04
C SER A 588 -20.63 9.89 4.65
N ARG A 589 -20.73 8.81 5.44
CA ARG A 589 -19.59 8.03 5.91
C ARG A 589 -19.60 6.66 5.26
N ILE A 590 -18.46 6.23 4.72
CA ILE A 590 -18.28 4.88 4.14
C ILE A 590 -17.29 4.13 5.02
N TYR A 591 -17.56 2.88 5.38
CA TYR A 591 -16.66 2.05 6.18
C TYR A 591 -16.47 0.64 5.58
N PRO A 592 -15.34 -0.05 5.87
CA PRO A 592 -15.06 -1.38 5.34
C PRO A 592 -16.02 -2.41 5.94
N LYS A 593 -16.39 -3.42 5.15
CA LYS A 593 -17.31 -4.48 5.60
C LYS A 593 -16.67 -5.50 6.54
N GLY A 594 -17.46 -6.10 7.43
CA GLY A 594 -17.01 -7.05 8.46
C GLY A 594 -16.19 -8.25 7.96
N THR A 595 -16.42 -8.72 6.72
CA THR A 595 -15.61 -9.78 6.09
C THR A 595 -14.11 -9.44 5.92
N ARG A 596 -13.68 -8.19 6.10
CA ARG A 596 -12.27 -7.75 6.05
C ARG A 596 -11.55 -7.93 7.39
N MET A 597 -11.56 -9.15 7.91
CA MET A 597 -10.95 -9.50 9.20
C MET A 597 -9.44 -9.24 9.26
N ASP A 598 -8.78 -9.15 8.11
CA ASP A 598 -7.36 -8.80 7.94
C ASP A 598 -7.07 -7.28 8.03
N SER A 599 -8.10 -6.46 8.23
CA SER A 599 -8.04 -4.99 8.17
C SER A 599 -7.61 -4.44 6.80
N SER A 600 -7.80 -5.19 5.70
CA SER A 600 -7.62 -4.67 4.33
C SER A 600 -8.55 -3.49 4.04
N ASN A 601 -8.19 -2.66 3.05
CA ASN A 601 -9.01 -1.52 2.63
C ASN A 601 -9.71 -1.74 1.27
N TYR A 602 -10.74 -0.93 1.02
CA TYR A 602 -11.34 -0.73 -0.31
C TYR A 602 -10.71 0.51 -0.97
N MET A 603 -10.78 0.65 -2.31
CA MET A 603 -10.23 1.83 -3.00
C MET A 603 -11.13 3.06 -2.78
N PRO A 604 -10.66 4.13 -2.10
CA PRO A 604 -11.51 5.25 -1.68
C PRO A 604 -12.02 6.10 -2.85
N GLN A 605 -11.27 6.12 -3.96
CA GLN A 605 -11.58 6.90 -5.16
C GLN A 605 -13.02 6.72 -5.66
N MET A 606 -13.60 5.52 -5.60
CA MET A 606 -14.96 5.30 -6.12
C MET A 606 -16.03 6.07 -5.33
N PHE A 607 -15.80 6.28 -4.03
CA PHE A 607 -16.71 7.04 -3.16
C PHE A 607 -16.42 8.55 -3.21
N TRP A 608 -15.15 8.95 -3.35
CA TRP A 608 -14.80 10.34 -3.68
C TRP A 608 -15.39 10.77 -5.03
N ASN A 609 -15.44 9.87 -6.02
CA ASN A 609 -16.05 10.14 -7.34
C ASN A 609 -17.57 10.43 -7.28
N VAL A 610 -18.29 9.98 -6.24
CA VAL A 610 -19.69 10.37 -5.96
C VAL A 610 -19.81 11.40 -4.83
N GLY A 611 -18.70 12.03 -4.45
CA GLY A 611 -18.65 13.16 -3.52
C GLY A 611 -18.72 12.79 -2.02
N CYS A 612 -18.64 11.51 -1.65
CA CYS A 612 -18.69 11.08 -0.24
C CYS A 612 -17.53 11.68 0.56
N GLN A 613 -17.82 12.24 1.73
CA GLN A 613 -16.85 13.04 2.48
C GLN A 613 -16.00 12.19 3.42
N MET A 614 -16.63 11.35 4.26
CA MET A 614 -15.93 10.57 5.29
C MET A 614 -15.69 9.13 4.82
N VAL A 615 -14.76 8.96 3.89
CA VAL A 615 -14.39 7.65 3.34
C VAL A 615 -13.37 7.00 4.28
N ALA A 616 -13.86 6.20 5.24
CA ALA A 616 -13.10 5.72 6.38
C ALA A 616 -12.32 4.43 6.08
N LEU A 617 -11.03 4.42 6.45
CA LEU A 617 -10.07 3.35 6.15
C LEU A 617 -9.34 2.84 7.42
N ASN A 618 -8.80 1.63 7.34
CA ASN A 618 -7.98 1.00 8.38
C ASN A 618 -6.53 1.55 8.33
N PHE A 619 -6.20 2.47 9.23
CA PHE A 619 -4.91 3.22 9.26
C PHE A 619 -3.69 2.37 9.63
N GLN A 620 -3.89 1.21 10.24
CA GLN A 620 -2.86 0.21 10.50
C GLN A 620 -2.39 -0.52 9.22
N THR A 621 -3.19 -0.50 8.15
CA THR A 621 -2.92 -1.28 6.93
C THR A 621 -2.43 -0.36 5.80
N MET A 622 -1.12 -0.32 5.58
CA MET A 622 -0.47 0.55 4.58
C MET A 622 -0.55 0.01 3.13
N ASP A 623 -1.73 -0.45 2.73
CA ASP A 623 -2.03 -0.96 1.39
C ASP A 623 -2.23 0.17 0.34
N VAL A 624 -2.58 -0.17 -0.89
CA VAL A 624 -2.70 0.80 -1.99
C VAL A 624 -3.77 1.89 -1.71
N PRO A 625 -4.97 1.57 -1.18
CA PRO A 625 -5.88 2.56 -0.62
C PRO A 625 -5.25 3.53 0.38
N MET A 626 -4.54 3.03 1.39
CA MET A 626 -3.93 3.88 2.42
C MET A 626 -2.77 4.72 1.86
N GLN A 627 -1.97 4.16 0.95
CA GLN A 627 -0.95 4.89 0.18
C GLN A 627 -1.57 6.06 -0.60
N GLN A 628 -2.73 5.87 -1.23
CA GLN A 628 -3.46 6.95 -1.90
C GLN A 628 -3.94 7.99 -0.88
N ASN A 629 -4.55 7.57 0.22
CA ASN A 629 -5.07 8.45 1.26
C ASN A 629 -3.97 9.34 1.89
N MET A 630 -2.88 8.73 2.34
CA MET A 630 -1.72 9.40 2.95
C MET A 630 -0.96 10.33 2.00
N ALA A 631 -1.06 10.11 0.68
CA ALA A 631 -0.46 10.99 -0.32
C ALA A 631 -1.41 12.12 -0.75
N LEU A 632 -2.71 11.87 -0.84
CA LEU A 632 -3.69 12.89 -1.23
C LEU A 632 -3.88 13.93 -0.11
N PHE A 633 -3.99 13.50 1.15
CA PHE A 633 -4.11 14.40 2.31
C PHE A 633 -2.77 14.98 2.81
N GLU A 634 -1.66 14.80 2.08
CA GLU A 634 -0.46 15.64 2.25
C GLU A 634 -0.72 17.08 1.74
N PHE A 635 -1.59 17.23 0.74
CA PHE A 635 -1.89 18.51 0.11
C PHE A 635 -2.82 19.37 0.99
N ASN A 636 -2.96 20.65 0.62
CA ASN A 636 -3.71 21.65 1.39
C ASN A 636 -3.24 21.76 2.86
N GLY A 637 -1.92 21.71 3.08
CA GLY A 637 -1.27 21.95 4.37
C GLY A 637 -1.38 20.81 5.38
N GLN A 638 -1.60 19.56 4.93
CA GLN A 638 -1.95 18.41 5.78
C GLN A 638 -3.16 18.69 6.70
N SER A 639 -4.08 19.56 6.26
CA SER A 639 -5.26 19.97 7.02
C SER A 639 -6.24 18.83 7.29
N GLY A 640 -6.19 17.76 6.49
CA GLY A 640 -7.16 16.66 6.50
C GLY A 640 -8.47 16.98 5.78
N TYR A 641 -8.56 18.14 5.13
CA TYR A 641 -9.72 18.63 4.39
C TYR A 641 -9.29 19.01 2.96
N LEU A 642 -9.98 18.47 1.97
CA LEU A 642 -9.77 18.79 0.56
C LEU A 642 -11.10 19.19 -0.08
N LEU A 643 -11.18 20.41 -0.60
CA LEU A 643 -12.37 20.94 -1.25
C LEU A 643 -12.71 20.09 -2.49
N LYS A 644 -13.98 19.68 -2.62
CA LYS A 644 -14.45 18.90 -3.77
C LYS A 644 -14.51 19.76 -5.04
N HIS A 645 -14.53 19.10 -6.21
CA HIS A 645 -14.71 19.77 -7.50
C HIS A 645 -15.98 20.62 -7.54
N GLU A 646 -15.99 21.70 -8.32
CA GLU A 646 -17.09 22.68 -8.38
C GLU A 646 -18.48 22.04 -8.63
N PHE A 647 -18.56 21.06 -9.54
CA PHE A 647 -19.82 20.38 -9.87
C PHE A 647 -20.29 19.40 -8.76
N MET A 648 -19.42 19.03 -7.81
CA MET A 648 -19.76 18.28 -6.59
C MET A 648 -20.17 19.21 -5.42
N ARG A 649 -20.43 20.49 -5.70
CA ARG A 649 -20.79 21.54 -4.74
C ARG A 649 -21.91 22.46 -5.23
N ARG A 650 -21.94 22.78 -6.52
CA ARG A 650 -22.96 23.67 -7.11
C ARG A 650 -24.34 23.00 -7.20
N PRO A 651 -25.41 23.59 -6.63
CA PRO A 651 -26.75 23.04 -6.76
C PRO A 651 -27.34 23.20 -8.18
N ASP A 652 -26.86 24.16 -8.97
CA ASP A 652 -27.31 24.39 -10.35
C ASP A 652 -26.67 23.46 -11.40
N LYS A 653 -25.88 22.47 -10.96
CA LYS A 653 -25.14 21.53 -11.83
C LYS A 653 -25.29 20.09 -11.35
N GLN A 654 -26.11 19.31 -12.05
CA GLN A 654 -26.05 17.84 -11.95
C GLN A 654 -24.69 17.34 -12.47
N PHE A 655 -24.21 16.25 -11.89
CA PHE A 655 -22.92 15.65 -12.22
C PHE A 655 -22.99 14.12 -12.05
N ASP A 656 -22.77 13.40 -13.15
CA ASP A 656 -22.55 11.96 -13.15
C ASP A 656 -21.06 11.67 -13.43
N PRO A 657 -20.32 11.00 -12.52
CA PRO A 657 -18.93 10.61 -12.76
C PRO A 657 -18.74 9.61 -13.91
N TYR A 658 -19.79 8.96 -14.43
CA TYR A 658 -19.70 8.01 -15.56
C TYR A 658 -19.92 8.65 -16.94
N SER A 659 -20.60 9.81 -17.06
CA SER A 659 -20.91 10.50 -18.33
C SER A 659 -20.44 11.96 -18.40
N VAL A 660 -19.34 12.26 -17.71
CA VAL A 660 -18.65 13.56 -17.70
C VAL A 660 -18.29 14.11 -19.10
N ASP A 661 -18.17 13.24 -20.11
CA ASP A 661 -17.91 13.64 -21.50
C ASP A 661 -19.05 14.42 -22.16
N ARG A 662 -20.22 14.51 -21.51
CA ARG A 662 -21.37 15.36 -21.90
C ARG A 662 -21.30 16.79 -21.35
N ILE A 663 -20.30 17.13 -20.55
CA ILE A 663 -20.23 18.41 -19.86
C ILE A 663 -19.30 19.36 -20.63
N ASP A 664 -19.87 20.21 -21.49
CA ASP A 664 -19.18 21.11 -22.44
C ASP A 664 -18.06 22.00 -21.82
N VAL A 665 -18.09 22.22 -20.51
CA VAL A 665 -17.13 23.07 -19.78
C VAL A 665 -15.94 22.31 -19.16
N VAL A 666 -15.85 20.99 -19.36
CA VAL A 666 -14.75 20.17 -18.80
C VAL A 666 -13.52 20.19 -19.71
N VAL A 667 -12.43 20.81 -19.24
CA VAL A 667 -11.13 20.78 -19.91
C VAL A 667 -10.38 19.51 -19.52
N ALA A 668 -10.59 18.45 -20.30
CA ALA A 668 -9.81 17.21 -20.19
C ALA A 668 -8.31 17.46 -20.53
N SER A 669 -7.42 16.59 -20.05
CA SER A 669 -5.96 16.68 -20.29
C SER A 669 -5.35 15.38 -20.76
N ILE A 670 -4.29 15.49 -21.56
CA ILE A 670 -3.34 14.42 -21.88
C ILE A 670 -2.20 14.48 -20.87
N LEU A 671 -1.83 13.34 -20.28
CA LEU A 671 -0.55 13.17 -19.57
C LEU A 671 0.31 12.15 -20.30
N SER A 672 1.54 12.53 -20.65
CA SER A 672 2.60 11.61 -21.07
C SER A 672 3.69 11.55 -20.02
N ILE A 673 4.14 10.35 -19.64
CA ILE A 673 5.28 10.13 -18.75
C ILE A 673 6.26 9.10 -19.30
N THR A 674 7.53 9.49 -19.45
CA THR A 674 8.65 8.59 -19.80
C THR A 674 9.50 8.33 -18.57
N ILE A 675 9.65 7.06 -18.18
CA ILE A 675 10.59 6.65 -17.13
C ILE A 675 11.98 6.49 -17.73
N LEU A 676 12.93 7.35 -17.35
CA LEU A 676 14.26 7.41 -17.97
C LEU A 676 15.31 6.63 -17.18
N SER A 677 15.41 6.85 -15.88
CA SER A 677 16.39 6.18 -15.03
C SER A 677 16.00 6.16 -13.55
N GLY A 678 16.71 5.37 -12.76
CA GLY A 678 16.63 5.36 -11.31
C GLY A 678 18.00 5.54 -10.67
N GLN A 679 18.05 5.95 -9.41
CA GLN A 679 19.28 6.16 -8.66
C GLN A 679 19.15 5.60 -7.24
N PHE A 680 20.12 4.80 -6.81
CA PHE A 680 20.23 4.21 -5.47
C PHE A 680 18.94 3.53 -4.97
N LEU A 681 18.33 2.70 -5.84
CA LEU A 681 17.00 2.11 -5.61
C LEU A 681 16.97 0.99 -4.57
N SER A 682 18.08 0.30 -4.32
CA SER A 682 18.14 -0.81 -3.37
C SER A 682 19.51 -0.86 -2.71
N ASP A 683 19.58 -1.45 -1.52
CA ASP A 683 20.81 -1.71 -0.76
C ASP A 683 21.68 -2.81 -1.39
N ARG A 684 21.07 -3.64 -2.25
CA ARG A 684 21.68 -4.77 -2.95
C ARG A 684 21.66 -4.58 -4.47
N SER A 685 22.65 -5.15 -5.16
CA SER A 685 22.60 -5.31 -6.62
C SER A 685 21.49 -6.28 -7.02
N VAL A 686 20.36 -5.75 -7.46
CA VAL A 686 19.15 -6.48 -7.86
C VAL A 686 18.54 -5.80 -9.10
N LYS A 687 17.82 -6.55 -9.93
CA LYS A 687 17.08 -5.93 -11.04
C LYS A 687 15.85 -5.21 -10.53
N THR A 688 15.46 -4.14 -11.22
CA THR A 688 14.33 -3.29 -10.83
C THR A 688 13.43 -2.98 -12.03
N TYR A 689 12.20 -2.54 -11.75
CA TYR A 689 11.26 -2.01 -12.72
C TYR A 689 10.38 -0.94 -12.08
N VAL A 690 9.69 -0.15 -12.90
CA VAL A 690 8.74 0.87 -12.44
C VAL A 690 7.35 0.56 -13.00
N GLU A 691 6.33 0.66 -12.14
CA GLU A 691 4.92 0.65 -12.52
C GLU A 691 4.33 2.05 -12.40
N VAL A 692 3.41 2.39 -13.31
CA VAL A 692 2.74 3.70 -13.36
C VAL A 692 1.25 3.49 -13.63
N GLU A 693 0.40 4.10 -12.82
CA GLU A 693 -1.07 4.02 -12.96
C GLU A 693 -1.74 5.34 -12.58
N LEU A 694 -3.02 5.47 -12.96
CA LEU A 694 -3.83 6.67 -12.72
C LEU A 694 -5.08 6.31 -11.91
N PHE A 695 -5.26 6.98 -10.78
CA PHE A 695 -6.52 7.00 -10.03
C PHE A 695 -7.36 8.21 -10.48
N GLY A 696 -8.68 8.08 -10.45
CA GLY A 696 -9.61 9.09 -10.98
C GLY A 696 -11.01 8.53 -11.26
N LEU A 697 -11.78 9.24 -12.07
CA LEU A 697 -13.14 8.91 -12.49
C LEU A 697 -13.22 7.57 -13.23
N PRO A 698 -14.38 6.88 -13.27
CA PRO A 698 -14.54 5.61 -14.00
C PRO A 698 -14.04 5.65 -15.45
N GLY A 699 -14.29 6.76 -16.17
CA GLY A 699 -13.85 6.97 -17.55
C GLY A 699 -12.39 7.41 -17.75
N ASP A 700 -11.64 7.71 -16.69
CA ASP A 700 -10.20 8.05 -16.81
C ASP A 700 -9.37 6.81 -17.20
N PRO A 701 -8.24 6.95 -17.95
CA PRO A 701 -7.55 5.80 -18.53
C PRO A 701 -6.98 4.82 -17.49
N LYS A 702 -7.62 3.65 -17.34
CA LYS A 702 -7.29 2.61 -16.33
C LYS A 702 -6.08 1.73 -16.66
N ARG A 703 -5.32 2.04 -17.71
CA ARG A 703 -4.18 1.23 -18.14
C ARG A 703 -3.02 1.38 -17.16
N LYS A 704 -2.69 0.30 -16.46
CA LYS A 704 -1.43 0.21 -15.71
C LYS A 704 -0.28 0.01 -16.71
N TYR A 705 0.73 0.85 -16.62
CA TYR A 705 1.96 0.77 -17.40
C TYR A 705 3.09 0.22 -16.54
N ARG A 706 4.08 -0.41 -17.19
CA ARG A 706 5.21 -1.06 -16.54
C ARG A 706 6.43 -1.03 -17.44
N THR A 707 7.59 -0.62 -16.90
CA THR A 707 8.87 -0.70 -17.64
C THR A 707 9.31 -2.16 -17.78
N LYS A 708 10.17 -2.45 -18.77
CA LYS A 708 10.92 -3.70 -18.76
C LYS A 708 11.78 -3.78 -17.49
N LEU A 709 12.03 -5.01 -17.05
CA LEU A 709 12.98 -5.30 -15.98
C LEU A 709 14.39 -4.94 -16.45
N THR A 710 15.23 -4.35 -15.58
CA THR A 710 16.58 -3.93 -15.96
C THR A 710 17.42 -5.10 -16.50
N SER A 711 18.18 -4.87 -17.58
CA SER A 711 18.98 -5.91 -18.25
C SER A 711 20.06 -6.53 -17.36
N SER A 712 20.57 -5.75 -16.39
CA SER A 712 21.50 -6.16 -15.36
C SER A 712 20.94 -5.89 -13.97
N ALA A 713 21.51 -6.51 -12.94
CA ALA A 713 21.17 -6.30 -11.53
C ALA A 713 21.70 -4.96 -10.96
N ASN A 714 21.71 -3.90 -11.78
CA ASN A 714 22.13 -2.56 -11.39
C ASN A 714 20.96 -1.81 -10.75
N SER A 715 20.96 -1.74 -9.42
CA SER A 715 20.05 -0.90 -8.63
C SER A 715 20.61 0.51 -8.35
N LEU A 716 21.88 0.76 -8.66
CA LEU A 716 22.59 2.00 -8.33
C LEU A 716 22.30 3.12 -9.32
N ASN A 717 22.31 2.82 -10.63
CA ASN A 717 21.93 3.74 -11.70
C ASN A 717 21.30 3.03 -12.93
N PRO A 718 20.19 2.29 -12.77
CA PRO A 718 19.48 1.71 -13.91
C PRO A 718 18.94 2.79 -14.86
N VAL A 719 19.02 2.53 -16.16
CA VAL A 719 18.45 3.38 -17.23
C VAL A 719 17.47 2.53 -18.02
N TRP A 720 16.27 3.05 -18.22
CA TRP A 720 15.20 2.44 -19.01
C TRP A 720 15.04 3.22 -20.32
N LYS A 721 15.07 2.52 -21.45
CA LYS A 721 14.76 3.08 -22.78
C LYS A 721 13.36 2.60 -23.19
N GLU A 722 12.35 3.10 -22.47
CA GLU A 722 10.94 2.88 -22.76
C GLU A 722 10.34 4.07 -23.52
N GLU A 723 9.26 3.82 -24.24
CA GLU A 723 8.42 4.86 -24.84
C GLU A 723 7.60 5.58 -23.75
N ALA A 724 6.99 6.72 -24.09
CA ALA A 724 6.13 7.44 -23.17
C ALA A 724 4.86 6.64 -22.85
N PHE A 725 4.53 6.54 -21.56
CA PHE A 725 3.25 6.04 -21.09
C PHE A 725 2.23 7.18 -21.18
N VAL A 726 1.23 7.03 -22.07
CA VAL A 726 0.27 8.10 -22.40
C VAL A 726 -1.11 7.81 -21.80
N PHE A 727 -1.61 8.73 -21.00
CA PHE A 727 -2.98 8.77 -20.49
C PHE A 727 -3.73 9.83 -21.32
N GLU A 728 -4.35 9.38 -22.41
CA GLU A 728 -4.79 10.25 -23.52
C GLU A 728 -5.96 11.19 -23.19
N LYS A 729 -6.90 10.77 -22.34
CA LYS A 729 -8.10 11.56 -22.00
C LYS A 729 -8.40 11.47 -20.50
N ILE A 730 -7.61 12.17 -19.69
CA ILE A 730 -7.95 12.42 -18.27
C ILE A 730 -9.10 13.43 -18.26
N LEU A 731 -10.29 12.99 -17.88
CA LEU A 731 -11.53 13.76 -17.95
C LEU A 731 -11.50 14.94 -16.98
N MET A 732 -11.18 14.70 -15.71
CA MET A 732 -11.14 15.74 -14.68
C MET A 732 -9.83 15.68 -13.87
N PRO A 733 -8.80 16.44 -14.30
CA PRO A 733 -7.49 16.45 -13.63
C PRO A 733 -7.51 16.76 -12.13
N GLU A 734 -8.53 17.46 -11.62
CA GLU A 734 -8.67 17.77 -10.19
C GLU A 734 -9.03 16.53 -9.34
N LEU A 735 -9.77 15.58 -9.91
CA LEU A 735 -10.16 14.32 -9.22
C LEU A 735 -9.16 13.18 -9.47
N ALA A 736 -8.13 13.42 -10.31
CA ALA A 736 -7.19 12.40 -10.76
C ALA A 736 -5.83 12.50 -10.04
N SER A 737 -5.18 11.35 -9.84
CA SER A 737 -3.86 11.24 -9.21
C SER A 737 -2.98 10.21 -9.92
N LEU A 738 -1.76 10.61 -10.26
CA LEU A 738 -0.72 9.77 -10.85
C LEU A 738 0.01 9.00 -9.74
N ARG A 739 0.12 7.67 -9.86
CA ARG A 739 0.93 6.80 -9.00
C ARG A 739 2.13 6.26 -9.77
N ILE A 740 3.32 6.43 -9.21
CA ILE A 740 4.59 5.89 -9.73
C ILE A 740 5.20 5.00 -8.63
N VAL A 741 5.59 3.75 -8.94
CA VAL A 741 6.14 2.80 -7.95
C VAL A 741 7.38 2.11 -8.50
N ALA A 742 8.47 2.10 -7.73
CA ALA A 742 9.64 1.28 -8.00
C ALA A 742 9.55 -0.06 -7.25
N LEU A 743 9.94 -1.14 -7.92
CA LEU A 743 9.83 -2.53 -7.45
C LEU A 743 11.09 -3.32 -7.83
N GLU A 744 11.51 -4.24 -6.95
CA GLU A 744 12.57 -5.22 -7.25
C GLU A 744 12.02 -6.42 -8.06
N GLU A 745 12.92 -7.18 -8.71
CA GLU A 745 12.59 -8.50 -9.29
C GLU A 745 11.91 -9.41 -8.25
N GLY A 746 10.69 -9.86 -8.55
CA GLY A 746 9.82 -10.58 -7.61
C GLY A 746 8.71 -9.73 -6.96
N GLY A 747 8.69 -8.40 -7.19
CA GLY A 747 7.60 -7.52 -6.75
C GLY A 747 7.74 -6.97 -5.33
N LYS A 748 8.92 -7.08 -4.70
CA LYS A 748 9.21 -6.40 -3.43
C LYS A 748 9.19 -4.88 -3.66
N PHE A 749 8.45 -4.16 -2.82
CA PHE A 749 8.37 -2.70 -2.81
C PHE A 749 9.74 -2.05 -2.54
N ILE A 750 10.01 -0.93 -3.23
CA ILE A 750 11.17 -0.05 -2.99
C ILE A 750 10.69 1.32 -2.47
N GLY A 751 9.67 1.87 -3.13
CA GLY A 751 9.16 3.20 -2.84
C GLY A 751 8.17 3.66 -3.91
N GLN A 752 7.28 4.55 -3.54
CA GLN A 752 6.24 5.11 -4.40
C GLN A 752 6.24 6.65 -4.38
N ARG A 753 5.57 7.26 -5.35
CA ARG A 753 5.07 8.62 -5.25
C ARG A 753 3.69 8.71 -5.91
N ILE A 754 2.74 9.27 -5.19
CA ILE A 754 1.41 9.63 -5.69
C ILE A 754 1.31 11.16 -5.71
N ILE A 755 0.79 11.72 -6.80
CA ILE A 755 0.67 13.17 -7.02
C ILE A 755 -0.67 13.48 -7.73
N PRO A 756 -1.52 14.38 -7.21
CA PRO A 756 -2.69 14.89 -7.93
C PRO A 756 -2.27 15.57 -9.24
N ILE A 757 -3.01 15.36 -10.34
CA ILE A 757 -2.61 15.85 -11.66
C ILE A 757 -2.50 17.40 -11.70
N ILE A 758 -3.34 18.10 -10.92
CA ILE A 758 -3.27 19.57 -10.74
C ILE A 758 -2.02 20.08 -9.98
N ALA A 759 -1.19 19.18 -9.42
CA ALA A 759 0.01 19.51 -8.67
C ALA A 759 1.30 18.96 -9.32
N VAL A 760 1.21 18.30 -10.48
CA VAL A 760 2.36 17.80 -11.26
C VAL A 760 2.96 18.93 -12.10
N HIS A 761 4.29 19.02 -12.18
CA HIS A 761 4.99 19.83 -13.17
C HIS A 761 5.36 19.03 -14.43
N SER A 762 5.38 19.73 -15.58
CA SER A 762 5.88 19.18 -16.85
C SER A 762 7.37 19.44 -17.02
N GLY A 763 8.10 18.43 -17.47
CA GLY A 763 9.52 18.48 -17.79
C GLY A 763 10.31 17.29 -17.27
N TYR A 764 11.63 17.42 -17.34
CA TYR A 764 12.58 16.46 -16.78
C TYR A 764 12.72 16.66 -15.27
N HIS A 765 12.26 15.71 -14.46
CA HIS A 765 12.22 15.84 -13.00
C HIS A 765 12.82 14.63 -12.27
N HIS A 766 13.39 14.90 -11.10
CA HIS A 766 13.74 13.88 -10.12
C HIS A 766 12.58 13.63 -9.15
N VAL A 767 11.98 12.45 -9.24
CA VAL A 767 11.00 11.96 -8.27
C VAL A 767 11.78 11.35 -7.11
N CYS A 768 11.74 11.98 -5.93
CA CYS A 768 12.22 11.34 -4.71
C CYS A 768 11.12 10.40 -4.20
N LEU A 769 11.45 9.12 -3.98
CA LEU A 769 10.46 8.11 -3.61
C LEU A 769 10.15 8.16 -2.11
N ARG A 770 9.00 7.62 -1.74
CA ARG A 770 8.47 7.56 -0.38
C ARG A 770 8.08 6.14 0.02
N SER A 771 7.98 5.91 1.32
CA SER A 771 7.40 4.69 1.88
C SER A 771 5.91 4.54 1.53
N GLU A 772 5.37 3.39 1.89
CA GLU A 772 3.94 3.07 1.91
C GLU A 772 3.17 4.11 2.73
N SER A 773 3.71 4.49 3.90
CA SER A 773 3.22 5.54 4.80
C SER A 773 3.48 6.99 4.34
N ASN A 774 3.86 7.20 3.07
CA ASN A 774 4.19 8.49 2.45
C ASN A 774 5.33 9.29 3.15
N MET A 775 6.26 8.62 3.84
CA MET A 775 7.47 9.22 4.45
C MET A 775 8.63 9.26 3.43
N PRO A 776 9.46 10.32 3.38
CA PRO A 776 10.44 10.50 2.31
C PRO A 776 11.67 9.58 2.47
N LEU A 777 12.04 8.87 1.40
CA LEU A 777 13.22 8.00 1.37
C LEU A 777 14.44 8.77 0.85
N THR A 778 15.50 8.87 1.66
CA THR A 778 16.68 9.69 1.32
C THR A 778 17.48 9.15 0.12
N MET A 779 17.61 7.83 0.00
CA MET A 779 18.44 7.20 -1.05
C MET A 779 17.74 7.12 -2.43
N PRO A 780 16.55 6.49 -2.58
CA PRO A 780 16.02 6.14 -3.89
C PRO A 780 15.33 7.30 -4.62
N SER A 781 15.64 7.47 -5.90
CA SER A 781 14.97 8.44 -6.77
C SER A 781 14.79 7.87 -8.18
N LEU A 782 13.73 8.30 -8.86
CA LEU A 782 13.56 8.13 -10.30
C LEU A 782 13.82 9.45 -11.02
N PHE A 783 14.28 9.37 -12.27
CA PHE A 783 14.37 10.49 -13.19
C PHE A 783 13.42 10.22 -14.36
N VAL A 784 12.54 11.17 -14.64
CA VAL A 784 11.41 11.02 -15.56
C VAL A 784 11.25 12.27 -16.42
N TYR A 785 10.61 12.13 -17.57
CA TYR A 785 10.06 13.25 -18.34
C TYR A 785 8.54 13.19 -18.27
N LEU A 786 7.89 14.29 -17.86
CA LEU A 786 6.44 14.44 -17.92
C LEU A 786 6.05 15.53 -18.91
N GLU A 787 4.92 15.37 -19.58
CA GLU A 787 4.35 16.38 -20.47
C GLU A 787 2.83 16.38 -20.32
N MET A 788 2.27 17.50 -19.85
CA MET A 788 0.83 17.72 -19.78
C MET A 788 0.38 18.74 -20.82
N LYS A 789 -0.78 18.45 -21.43
CA LYS A 789 -1.44 19.27 -22.45
C LYS A 789 -2.94 19.20 -22.26
N ASP A 790 -3.66 20.22 -22.70
CA ASP A 790 -5.11 20.11 -22.84
C ASP A 790 -5.45 19.07 -23.92
N TYR A 791 -6.52 18.30 -23.68
CA TYR A 791 -6.99 17.31 -24.65
C TYR A 791 -7.74 18.00 -25.79
N VAL A 792 -7.22 17.85 -27.01
CA VAL A 792 -7.85 18.33 -28.23
C VAL A 792 -8.18 17.11 -29.09
N PRO A 793 -9.46 16.82 -29.40
CA PRO A 793 -9.81 15.74 -30.32
C PRO A 793 -9.27 16.05 -31.72
N ASP A 794 -8.83 15.02 -32.46
CA ASP A 794 -8.18 15.18 -33.78
C ASP A 794 -9.01 15.99 -34.78
N THR A 795 -10.35 15.89 -34.70
CA THR A 795 -11.32 16.64 -35.52
C THR A 795 -11.22 18.17 -35.36
N TRP A 796 -10.62 18.65 -34.27
CA TRP A 796 -10.48 20.06 -33.92
C TRP A 796 -9.02 20.53 -33.88
N ALA A 797 -8.04 19.66 -34.14
CA ALA A 797 -6.62 19.97 -34.02
C ALA A 797 -6.19 21.17 -34.88
N ASP A 798 -6.59 21.20 -36.16
CA ASP A 798 -6.29 22.30 -37.08
C ASP A 798 -6.94 23.63 -36.63
N LEU A 799 -8.16 23.58 -36.08
CA LEU A 799 -8.84 24.75 -35.55
C LEU A 799 -8.12 25.31 -34.31
N THR A 800 -7.68 24.45 -33.39
CA THR A 800 -6.91 24.88 -32.21
C THR A 800 -5.54 25.44 -32.60
N VAL A 801 -4.89 24.91 -33.65
CA VAL A 801 -3.65 25.50 -34.21
C VAL A 801 -3.93 26.87 -34.85
N ALA A 802 -5.07 27.07 -35.50
CA ALA A 802 -5.48 28.36 -36.03
C ALA A 802 -5.81 29.37 -34.91
N LEU A 803 -6.54 28.96 -33.87
CA LEU A 803 -6.92 29.82 -32.73
C LEU A 803 -5.73 30.21 -31.84
N SER A 804 -4.75 29.31 -31.65
CA SER A 804 -3.53 29.60 -30.89
C SER A 804 -2.52 30.47 -31.64
N ASN A 805 -2.61 30.58 -32.97
CA ASN A 805 -1.80 31.52 -33.74
C ASN A 805 -2.53 32.01 -35.02
N PRO A 806 -3.55 32.87 -34.88
CA PRO A 806 -4.36 33.32 -36.03
C PRO A 806 -3.53 34.14 -37.01
N ILE A 807 -2.56 34.91 -36.52
CA ILE A 807 -1.64 35.69 -37.35
C ILE A 807 -0.86 34.77 -38.30
N LYS A 808 -0.34 33.62 -37.84
CA LYS A 808 0.34 32.63 -38.70
C LYS A 808 -0.63 31.98 -39.68
N PHE A 809 -1.86 31.67 -39.26
CA PHE A 809 -2.88 31.07 -40.12
C PHE A 809 -3.25 32.00 -41.29
N PHE A 810 -3.67 33.24 -40.99
CA PHE A 810 -4.02 34.23 -42.01
C PHE A 810 -2.83 34.58 -42.92
N ASN A 811 -1.63 34.80 -42.38
CA ASN A 811 -0.42 35.01 -43.21
C ASN A 811 -0.11 33.85 -44.16
N THR A 812 -0.57 32.62 -43.85
CA THR A 812 -0.39 31.45 -44.72
C THR A 812 -1.46 31.41 -45.82
N GLN A 813 -2.72 31.75 -45.50
CA GLN A 813 -3.75 31.97 -46.52
C GLN A 813 -3.39 33.14 -47.44
N ASP A 814 -2.91 34.26 -46.92
CA ASP A 814 -2.55 35.44 -47.71
C ASP A 814 -1.38 35.18 -48.65
N LYS A 815 -0.34 34.46 -48.21
CA LYS A 815 0.74 34.01 -49.11
C LYS A 815 0.21 33.10 -50.23
N THR A 816 -0.74 32.23 -49.91
CA THR A 816 -1.38 31.34 -50.89
C THR A 816 -2.25 32.13 -51.88
N SER A 817 -3.00 33.13 -51.41
CA SER A 817 -3.85 33.99 -52.25
C SER A 817 -3.04 34.97 -53.10
N VAL A 818 -1.89 35.45 -52.62
CA VAL A 818 -0.94 36.26 -53.39
C VAL A 818 -0.24 35.44 -54.47
N MET A 819 0.18 34.21 -54.18
CA MET A 819 0.71 33.31 -55.23
C MET A 819 -0.33 32.99 -56.31
N LEU A 820 -1.59 32.77 -55.93
CA LEU A 820 -2.70 32.61 -56.89
C LEU A 820 -2.94 33.86 -57.75
N LYS A 821 -2.80 35.07 -57.19
CA LYS A 821 -2.95 36.35 -57.93
C LYS A 821 -1.76 36.67 -58.84
N GLN A 822 -0.55 36.18 -58.54
CA GLN A 822 0.61 36.34 -59.42
C GLN A 822 0.60 35.40 -60.64
N GLY A 823 -0.27 34.38 -60.65
CA GLY A 823 -0.43 33.46 -61.79
C GLY A 823 -1.28 33.99 -62.96
N SER A 824 -1.81 35.21 -62.88
CA SER A 824 -2.83 35.72 -63.81
C SER A 824 -2.52 37.09 -64.41
N ALA A 825 -1.40 37.21 -65.14
CA ALA A 825 -1.10 38.37 -65.99
C ALA A 825 -0.34 37.97 -67.28
N GLU A 826 -1.01 38.20 -68.41
CA GLU A 826 -0.49 38.44 -69.77
C GLU A 826 0.28 37.35 -70.56
N ARG A 827 -0.07 37.24 -71.85
CA ARG A 827 0.68 36.63 -72.96
C ARG A 827 0.86 37.70 -74.06
N PRO A 828 1.83 37.55 -74.97
CA PRO A 828 1.43 37.37 -76.39
C PRO A 828 2.29 36.34 -77.18
N ASP A 829 1.94 36.16 -78.47
CA ASP A 829 2.41 35.10 -79.38
C ASP A 829 3.80 35.29 -80.03
N MET A 830 4.42 34.17 -80.44
CA MET A 830 5.02 34.04 -81.78
C MET A 830 5.01 32.58 -82.30
N GLN A 831 5.41 32.37 -83.56
CA GLN A 831 4.92 31.28 -84.42
C GLN A 831 5.83 30.02 -84.53
N LYS A 832 5.17 28.88 -84.85
CA LYS A 832 5.50 27.80 -85.84
C LYS A 832 6.96 27.71 -86.37
N LYS A 833 7.58 26.55 -86.61
CA LYS A 833 7.10 25.15 -86.80
C LYS A 833 8.33 24.20 -86.91
N LEU A 834 8.20 22.91 -86.55
CA LEU A 834 8.47 21.72 -87.41
C LEU A 834 8.52 20.39 -86.63
N THR A 835 7.87 19.34 -87.19
CA THR A 835 8.12 17.87 -87.06
C THR A 835 8.37 17.21 -85.69
N ALA A 836 7.69 16.13 -85.30
CA ALA A 836 6.62 15.36 -85.97
C ALA A 836 5.77 14.54 -84.96
N ALA A 837 4.56 14.14 -85.39
CA ALA A 837 3.65 13.08 -84.87
C ALA A 837 3.59 12.85 -83.32
N GLN A 838 2.50 13.14 -82.58
CA GLN A 838 1.09 12.69 -82.72
C GLN A 838 0.96 11.15 -82.78
N THR A 839 0.05 10.47 -82.08
CA THR A 839 -1.23 10.87 -81.44
C THR A 839 -1.28 10.48 -79.94
N ASN A 840 -1.83 11.28 -79.01
CA ASN A 840 -3.27 11.52 -78.73
C ASN A 840 -4.10 10.21 -78.55
N GLY A 841 -4.84 10.00 -77.43
CA GLY A 841 -4.93 10.85 -76.23
C GLY A 841 -5.91 10.39 -75.12
N MET A 842 -5.92 11.16 -74.04
CA MET A 842 -6.90 11.26 -72.92
C MET A 842 -8.34 11.64 -73.38
N PRO A 843 -9.38 11.80 -72.50
CA PRO A 843 -9.49 11.59 -71.03
C PRO A 843 -10.79 10.84 -70.57
N ASN A 844 -11.06 10.83 -69.25
CA ASN A 844 -12.36 10.87 -68.53
C ASN A 844 -13.66 10.56 -69.33
N SER A 845 -14.59 9.73 -68.83
CA SER A 845 -15.27 9.93 -67.53
C SER A 845 -16.32 8.83 -67.21
N PHE A 846 -16.90 8.89 -66.00
CA PHE A 846 -18.25 8.43 -65.59
C PHE A 846 -18.75 6.98 -65.83
N SER A 847 -19.12 6.36 -64.70
CA SER A 847 -20.42 5.68 -64.46
C SER A 847 -20.65 4.18 -64.74
N LEU A 848 -21.36 3.59 -63.78
CA LEU A 848 -22.34 2.49 -63.80
C LEU A 848 -21.98 1.04 -64.22
N HIS A 849 -22.35 0.14 -63.29
CA HIS A 849 -22.92 -1.21 -63.42
C HIS A 849 -23.09 -1.91 -64.79
N SER A 850 -22.78 -3.22 -64.76
CA SER A 850 -23.43 -4.33 -65.51
C SER A 850 -23.18 -4.39 -67.03
N SER A 851 -22.74 -5.52 -67.62
CA SER A 851 -23.44 -6.82 -67.55
C SER A 851 -22.65 -7.96 -68.25
N ASN A 852 -22.99 -9.21 -67.90
CA ASN A 852 -22.92 -10.50 -68.65
C ASN A 852 -21.67 -10.94 -69.47
N GLY A 853 -21.40 -12.26 -69.43
CA GLY A 853 -20.44 -12.99 -70.30
C GLY A 853 -21.05 -13.39 -71.66
N PRO A 854 -20.82 -14.61 -72.23
CA PRO A 854 -20.19 -15.85 -71.70
C PRO A 854 -18.83 -16.13 -72.42
N ALA A 855 -18.19 -17.31 -72.50
CA ALA A 855 -18.47 -18.74 -72.18
C ALA A 855 -17.11 -19.48 -71.95
N GLY A 856 -17.03 -20.72 -71.45
CA GLY A 856 -18.04 -21.61 -70.88
C GLY A 856 -17.57 -23.09 -70.89
N ALA A 857 -18.18 -23.92 -70.04
CA ALA A 857 -18.10 -25.39 -70.10
C ALA A 857 -19.36 -25.96 -69.42
N MET A 858 -20.08 -26.86 -70.09
CA MET A 858 -21.32 -27.46 -69.57
C MET A 858 -21.09 -28.90 -69.11
N ALA A 859 -21.71 -29.28 -67.98
CA ALA A 859 -22.14 -30.65 -67.71
C ALA A 859 -23.39 -30.63 -66.81
N LEU A 860 -24.37 -31.48 -67.12
CA LEU A 860 -25.59 -31.68 -66.33
C LEU A 860 -25.28 -32.60 -65.13
N GLY A 861 -26.07 -32.68 -64.05
CA GLY A 861 -27.28 -31.94 -63.67
C GLY A 861 -28.20 -32.78 -62.76
N LYS A 862 -29.14 -32.11 -62.08
CA LYS A 862 -30.29 -32.65 -61.30
C LYS A 862 -30.07 -33.27 -59.90
N GLU A 863 -31.18 -33.18 -59.15
CA GLU A 863 -31.69 -33.99 -58.01
C GLU A 863 -31.17 -33.84 -56.56
N GLU A 864 -32.06 -33.23 -55.75
CA GLU A 864 -32.54 -33.58 -54.40
C GLU A 864 -31.71 -33.39 -53.11
N THR A 865 -32.17 -32.42 -52.32
CA THR A 865 -32.88 -32.66 -51.04
C THR A 865 -32.34 -33.75 -50.10
N LYS A 866 -31.31 -33.44 -49.29
CA LYS A 866 -31.13 -33.89 -47.88
C LYS A 866 -29.81 -33.34 -47.28
N LYS A 867 -29.89 -32.29 -46.44
CA LYS A 867 -28.90 -31.98 -45.37
C LYS A 867 -29.28 -30.89 -44.37
N GLU A 868 -30.54 -30.88 -43.94
CA GLU A 868 -30.80 -30.59 -42.53
C GLU A 868 -30.53 -31.88 -41.71
N VAL A 869 -30.44 -31.78 -40.38
CA VAL A 869 -30.05 -32.88 -39.45
C VAL A 869 -28.59 -33.35 -39.61
N ALA A 870 -27.63 -32.48 -39.30
CA ALA A 870 -26.21 -32.86 -39.11
C ALA A 870 -25.39 -31.84 -38.27
N LYS A 871 -25.95 -31.24 -37.21
CA LYS A 871 -25.18 -30.35 -36.30
C LYS A 871 -25.70 -30.25 -34.86
N GLU A 872 -26.18 -31.35 -34.32
CA GLU A 872 -26.28 -31.56 -32.86
C GLU A 872 -25.09 -32.44 -32.42
N GLY A 873 -24.63 -32.29 -31.18
CA GLY A 873 -23.51 -33.10 -30.65
C GLY A 873 -22.12 -32.47 -30.75
N ALA A 874 -21.96 -31.25 -30.22
CA ALA A 874 -20.68 -30.85 -29.62
C ALA A 874 -20.92 -30.71 -28.11
N GLU A 875 -20.35 -31.62 -27.31
CA GLU A 875 -20.49 -31.54 -25.86
C GLU A 875 -19.67 -30.37 -25.30
N LEU A 876 -20.32 -29.49 -24.54
CA LEU A 876 -19.63 -28.51 -23.72
C LEU A 876 -18.91 -29.24 -22.58
N GLN A 877 -17.58 -29.27 -22.62
CA GLN A 877 -16.71 -29.84 -21.60
C GLN A 877 -15.87 -28.72 -20.96
N THR A 878 -15.95 -28.61 -19.63
CA THR A 878 -15.11 -27.72 -18.81
C THR A 878 -13.82 -28.43 -18.43
N ALA A 879 -12.84 -27.68 -17.92
CA ALA A 879 -11.60 -28.21 -17.36
C ALA A 879 -11.80 -29.36 -16.36
N SER A 880 -10.98 -30.42 -16.46
CA SER A 880 -10.87 -31.44 -15.42
C SER A 880 -9.84 -31.02 -14.34
N LEU A 881 -9.94 -31.63 -13.15
CA LEU A 881 -8.99 -31.36 -12.06
C LEU A 881 -7.55 -31.72 -12.45
N GLU A 882 -7.36 -32.82 -13.20
CA GLU A 882 -6.06 -33.28 -13.69
C GLU A 882 -5.49 -32.38 -14.78
N GLU A 883 -6.31 -31.65 -15.54
CA GLU A 883 -5.83 -30.60 -16.44
C GLU A 883 -5.31 -29.40 -15.67
N LEU A 884 -6.09 -28.89 -14.72
CA LEU A 884 -5.77 -27.71 -13.91
C LEU A 884 -4.46 -27.93 -13.12
N GLN A 885 -4.27 -29.11 -12.55
CA GLN A 885 -3.03 -29.49 -11.85
C GLN A 885 -1.80 -29.54 -12.79
N LYS A 886 -1.97 -29.86 -14.07
CA LYS A 886 -0.86 -29.86 -15.06
C LYS A 886 -0.48 -28.45 -15.52
N MET A 887 -1.25 -27.41 -15.19
CA MET A 887 -0.98 -26.06 -15.67
C MET A 887 0.31 -25.46 -15.06
N LYS A 888 1.08 -24.78 -15.93
CA LYS A 888 2.44 -24.26 -15.68
C LYS A 888 2.57 -23.35 -14.44
N LEU A 889 1.48 -22.75 -13.97
CA LEU A 889 1.45 -21.91 -12.77
C LEU A 889 1.30 -22.75 -11.48
N PHE A 890 0.43 -23.76 -11.48
CA PHE A 890 0.30 -24.69 -10.35
C PHE A 890 1.58 -25.53 -10.17
N MET A 891 2.15 -26.05 -11.27
CA MET A 891 3.43 -26.77 -11.24
C MET A 891 4.65 -25.91 -10.80
N LYS A 892 4.54 -24.58 -10.85
CA LYS A 892 5.53 -23.66 -10.24
C LYS A 892 5.30 -23.51 -8.73
N LEU A 893 4.05 -23.44 -8.30
CA LEU A 893 3.68 -23.33 -6.89
C LEU A 893 4.17 -24.54 -6.09
N LEU A 894 3.91 -25.77 -6.57
CA LEU A 894 4.40 -26.99 -5.91
C LEU A 894 5.93 -26.97 -5.71
N LYS A 895 6.70 -26.53 -6.71
CA LYS A 895 8.17 -26.44 -6.64
C LYS A 895 8.69 -25.33 -5.70
N LYS A 896 7.90 -24.27 -5.48
CA LYS A 896 8.17 -23.26 -4.43
C LYS A 896 7.97 -23.90 -3.04
N GLN A 897 6.81 -24.52 -2.83
CA GLN A 897 6.42 -25.12 -1.55
C GLN A 897 7.39 -26.25 -1.12
N GLU A 898 7.79 -27.13 -2.06
CA GLU A 898 8.79 -28.18 -1.83
C GLU A 898 10.14 -27.60 -1.36
N LYS A 899 10.60 -26.50 -1.96
CA LYS A 899 11.87 -25.86 -1.60
C LYS A 899 11.80 -25.20 -0.22
N GLU A 900 10.73 -24.47 0.07
CA GLU A 900 10.50 -23.84 1.38
C GLU A 900 10.40 -24.88 2.50
N LEU A 901 9.78 -26.04 2.25
CA LEU A 901 9.68 -27.13 3.23
C LEU A 901 11.07 -27.70 3.57
N LYS A 902 11.89 -28.00 2.56
CA LYS A 902 13.27 -28.47 2.72
C LYS A 902 14.18 -27.44 3.42
N GLU A 903 13.89 -26.16 3.29
CA GLU A 903 14.59 -25.11 4.04
C GLU A 903 14.18 -25.10 5.53
N LEU A 904 12.90 -25.31 5.84
CA LEU A 904 12.39 -25.41 7.21
C LEU A 904 12.96 -26.63 7.95
N GLU A 905 13.00 -27.79 7.28
CA GLU A 905 13.62 -29.03 7.79
C GLU A 905 15.12 -28.84 8.11
N ARG A 906 15.86 -28.11 7.26
CA ARG A 906 17.26 -27.78 7.51
C ARG A 906 17.43 -26.79 8.68
N LYS A 907 16.56 -25.79 8.81
CA LYS A 907 16.58 -24.84 9.95
C LYS A 907 16.34 -25.54 11.28
N GLY A 908 15.31 -26.39 11.35
CA GLY A 908 15.04 -27.22 12.52
C GLY A 908 16.23 -28.12 12.87
N SER A 909 16.79 -28.81 11.88
CA SER A 909 17.95 -29.70 12.09
C SER A 909 19.21 -28.97 12.58
N LYS A 910 19.47 -27.75 12.11
CA LYS A 910 20.55 -26.90 12.65
C LYS A 910 20.30 -26.47 14.10
N ARG A 911 19.05 -26.14 14.47
CA ARG A 911 18.67 -25.79 15.85
C ARG A 911 18.86 -26.98 16.81
N ARG A 912 18.55 -28.21 16.36
CA ARG A 912 18.83 -29.44 17.14
C ARG A 912 20.33 -29.69 17.31
N GLU A 913 21.12 -29.51 16.26
CA GLU A 913 22.58 -29.65 16.30
C GLU A 913 23.22 -28.63 17.26
N GLU A 914 22.82 -27.35 17.19
CA GLU A 914 23.29 -26.31 18.12
C GLU A 914 22.92 -26.59 19.58
N LEU A 915 21.75 -27.18 19.85
CA LEU A 915 21.33 -27.57 21.19
C LEU A 915 22.21 -28.69 21.75
N LEU A 916 22.46 -29.74 20.96
CA LEU A 916 23.36 -30.84 21.32
C LEU A 916 24.79 -30.36 21.58
N GLN A 917 25.31 -29.42 20.78
CA GLN A 917 26.63 -28.82 21.00
C GLN A 917 26.71 -28.03 22.33
N ARG A 918 25.65 -27.28 22.69
CA ARG A 918 25.59 -26.57 23.98
C ARG A 918 25.60 -27.53 25.17
N TYR A 919 24.77 -28.58 25.14
CA TYR A 919 24.72 -29.56 26.25
C TYR A 919 25.98 -30.41 26.33
N SER A 920 26.60 -30.80 25.20
CA SER A 920 27.91 -31.47 25.18
C SER A 920 29.02 -30.62 25.83
N ALA A 921 28.98 -29.29 25.65
CA ALA A 921 29.88 -28.38 26.36
C ALA A 921 29.60 -28.32 27.87
N LEU A 922 28.34 -28.29 28.30
CA LEU A 922 27.96 -28.31 29.72
C LEU A 922 28.38 -29.61 30.42
N PHE A 923 28.17 -30.77 29.79
CA PHE A 923 28.66 -32.06 30.31
C PHE A 923 30.19 -32.07 30.42
N SER A 924 30.90 -31.50 29.43
CA SER A 924 32.38 -31.38 29.45
C SER A 924 32.89 -30.44 30.54
N GLU A 925 32.14 -29.39 30.88
CA GLU A 925 32.47 -28.49 32.00
C GLU A 925 32.31 -29.21 33.35
N LEU A 926 31.29 -30.04 33.52
CA LEU A 926 31.11 -30.89 34.70
C LEU A 926 32.31 -31.84 34.90
N VAL A 927 32.71 -32.56 33.85
CA VAL A 927 33.88 -33.48 33.88
C VAL A 927 35.17 -32.74 34.25
N THR A 928 35.38 -31.52 33.73
CA THR A 928 36.60 -30.75 34.01
C THR A 928 36.62 -30.08 35.39
N GLN A 929 35.49 -29.93 36.08
CA GLN A 929 35.44 -29.54 37.49
C GLN A 929 35.92 -30.68 38.41
N CYS A 930 35.51 -31.93 38.16
CA CYS A 930 35.98 -33.09 38.94
C CYS A 930 37.47 -33.42 38.72
N GLY A 931 38.05 -33.09 37.57
CA GLY A 931 39.37 -33.59 37.14
C GLY A 931 40.65 -32.97 37.75
N ARG A 932 40.57 -31.97 38.64
CA ARG A 932 41.77 -31.16 39.02
C ARG A 932 42.50 -31.62 40.30
N LYS A 933 43.44 -32.57 40.19
CA LYS A 933 44.51 -32.81 41.19
C LYS A 933 45.89 -33.07 40.55
N LYS A 934 46.93 -32.35 41.02
CA LYS A 934 48.35 -32.37 40.58
C LYS A 934 48.54 -31.78 39.14
N ILE A 935 49.67 -31.23 38.69
CA ILE A 935 51.09 -31.15 39.16
C ILE A 935 51.55 -29.66 39.27
N THR A 936 52.76 -29.38 39.76
CA THR A 936 53.21 -28.10 40.34
C THR A 936 54.33 -27.32 39.60
N CYS A 937 54.24 -25.98 39.65
CA CYS A 937 55.34 -25.00 39.83
C CYS A 937 56.31 -24.65 38.65
N PRO A 938 57.08 -23.52 38.71
CA PRO A 938 56.86 -22.25 39.46
C PRO A 938 57.29 -20.91 38.78
N ARG A 939 56.88 -19.76 39.38
CA ARG A 939 57.47 -18.38 39.32
C ARG A 939 57.35 -17.60 37.98
N LYS A 940 57.19 -16.25 37.95
CA LYS A 940 57.07 -15.21 39.02
C LYS A 940 56.42 -13.90 38.48
N THR A 941 55.57 -13.23 39.29
CA THR A 941 55.36 -11.75 39.46
C THR A 941 55.37 -10.79 38.24
N GLN A 942 54.54 -9.75 38.09
CA GLN A 942 53.57 -8.97 38.93
C GLN A 942 52.63 -8.21 37.93
N LYS A 943 51.47 -7.60 38.24
CA LYS A 943 50.73 -7.29 39.48
C LYS A 943 49.20 -7.28 39.16
N LYS A 944 48.33 -7.30 40.17
CA LYS A 944 46.85 -7.46 40.05
C LYS A 944 46.14 -6.58 41.11
N LYS A 945 44.80 -6.46 41.02
CA LYS A 945 43.79 -5.92 41.98
C LYS A 945 43.19 -4.56 41.55
N ARG A 946 41.93 -4.22 41.83
CA ARG A 946 40.78 -4.88 42.54
C ARG A 946 39.46 -4.18 42.06
N SER A 947 38.22 -4.51 42.45
CA SER A 947 37.58 -5.54 43.32
C SER A 947 36.08 -5.57 43.04
N LEU A 948 35.41 -6.68 43.34
CA LEU A 948 34.09 -6.67 44.01
C LEU A 948 34.15 -7.61 45.24
N THR A 949 33.12 -7.54 46.10
CA THR A 949 33.11 -8.01 47.49
C THR A 949 32.36 -9.35 47.69
N VAL A 950 32.29 -9.79 48.95
CA VAL A 950 31.87 -11.12 49.41
C VAL A 950 30.85 -10.95 50.54
N GLU A 951 29.89 -11.88 50.63
CA GLU A 951 29.36 -12.36 51.91
C GLU A 951 29.41 -13.90 51.91
N GLU A 952 29.53 -14.52 53.08
CA GLU A 952 29.78 -15.96 53.27
C GLU A 952 28.68 -16.60 54.12
N VAL A 953 28.33 -17.86 53.83
CA VAL A 953 27.86 -18.82 54.83
C VAL A 953 28.54 -20.16 54.56
N SER A 954 28.97 -20.84 55.64
CA SER A 954 29.84 -22.02 55.61
C SER A 954 29.09 -23.36 55.62
N ALA A 955 29.61 -24.36 54.92
CA ALA A 955 29.38 -25.78 55.21
C ALA A 955 30.62 -26.60 54.84
N GLU A 956 31.06 -27.49 55.74
CA GLU A 956 32.00 -28.57 55.43
C GLU A 956 31.18 -29.79 54.95
N GLY A 957 31.66 -30.51 53.93
CA GLY A 957 30.95 -31.65 53.33
C GLY A 957 31.91 -32.75 52.88
N ASN A 958 31.45 -34.00 52.91
CA ASN A 958 32.29 -35.18 52.65
C ASN A 958 32.60 -35.37 51.16
N PRO A 959 33.75 -35.99 50.82
CA PRO A 959 34.10 -36.30 49.44
C PRO A 959 33.18 -37.35 48.79
N ALA A 960 32.36 -38.08 49.57
CA ALA A 960 31.32 -38.96 49.05
C ALA A 960 30.08 -38.17 48.57
N GLU A 961 29.61 -37.21 49.37
CA GLU A 961 28.46 -36.35 49.02
C GLU A 961 28.74 -35.51 47.76
N MET A 962 30.01 -35.17 47.49
CA MET A 962 30.43 -34.53 46.25
C MET A 962 30.33 -35.42 45.01
N ALA A 963 30.39 -36.75 45.14
CA ALA A 963 30.19 -37.68 44.03
C ALA A 963 28.70 -37.85 43.72
N GLU A 964 27.87 -38.09 44.73
CA GLU A 964 26.41 -38.18 44.56
C GLU A 964 25.82 -36.86 44.03
N ASN A 965 26.35 -35.70 44.46
CA ASN A 965 26.00 -34.39 43.87
C ASN A 965 26.42 -34.24 42.40
N ALA A 966 27.50 -34.90 41.96
CA ALA A 966 27.91 -34.85 40.55
C ALA A 966 26.96 -35.69 39.69
N ASP A 967 26.67 -36.91 40.12
CA ASP A 967 25.80 -37.85 39.38
C ASP A 967 24.34 -37.34 39.34
N SER A 968 23.82 -36.76 40.43
CA SER A 968 22.53 -36.05 40.42
C SER A 968 22.48 -34.94 39.37
N ARG A 969 23.55 -34.13 39.26
CA ARG A 969 23.62 -33.04 38.28
C ARG A 969 23.77 -33.52 36.84
N VAL A 970 24.42 -34.68 36.62
CA VAL A 970 24.42 -35.34 35.29
C VAL A 970 23.01 -35.80 34.94
N LEU A 971 22.26 -36.36 35.90
CA LEU A 971 20.88 -36.80 35.70
C LEU A 971 19.95 -35.61 35.41
N GLU A 972 20.01 -34.54 36.20
CA GLU A 972 19.27 -33.27 35.97
C GLU A 972 19.55 -32.69 34.58
N LEU A 973 20.83 -32.61 34.17
CA LEU A 973 21.21 -32.12 32.83
C LEU A 973 20.74 -33.06 31.71
N LYS A 974 20.67 -34.36 31.95
CA LYS A 974 20.15 -35.36 31.00
C LYS A 974 18.63 -35.21 30.82
N GLU A 975 17.87 -35.15 31.91
CA GLU A 975 16.41 -34.96 31.86
C GLU A 975 16.04 -33.63 31.20
N LYS A 976 16.79 -32.56 31.53
CA LYS A 976 16.61 -31.26 30.88
C LYS A 976 16.94 -31.27 29.39
N LEU A 977 17.97 -32.01 28.97
CA LEU A 977 18.27 -32.19 27.54
C LEU A 977 17.17 -33.00 26.82
N GLU A 978 16.59 -34.03 27.45
CA GLU A 978 15.45 -34.77 26.90
C GLU A 978 14.22 -33.85 26.72
N MET A 979 13.93 -33.01 27.72
CA MET A 979 12.85 -32.01 27.65
C MET A 979 13.09 -30.94 26.55
N ASP A 980 14.26 -30.29 26.56
CA ASP A 980 14.61 -29.24 25.59
C ASP A 980 14.63 -29.78 24.14
N LEU A 981 15.15 -31.01 23.93
CA LEU A 981 15.10 -31.65 22.62
C LEU A 981 13.67 -31.93 22.19
N LYS A 982 12.85 -32.54 23.07
CA LYS A 982 11.46 -32.87 22.76
C LYS A 982 10.70 -31.61 22.35
N GLN A 983 10.79 -30.52 23.12
CA GLN A 983 10.17 -29.24 22.76
C GLN A 983 10.63 -28.73 21.38
N VAL A 984 11.93 -28.77 21.07
CA VAL A 984 12.45 -28.28 19.76
C VAL A 984 11.99 -29.16 18.59
N TRP A 985 11.80 -30.46 18.77
CA TRP A 985 11.19 -31.33 17.76
C TRP A 985 9.68 -31.08 17.62
N GLU A 986 8.94 -30.92 18.72
CA GLU A 986 7.49 -30.63 18.71
C GLU A 986 7.20 -29.30 18.01
N GLU A 987 7.93 -28.23 18.35
CA GLU A 987 7.88 -26.93 17.65
C GLU A 987 8.18 -27.07 16.14
N GLN A 988 9.11 -27.95 15.76
CA GLN A 988 9.45 -28.17 14.36
C GLN A 988 8.38 -28.95 13.60
N TYR A 989 7.84 -30.03 14.18
CA TYR A 989 6.80 -30.85 13.55
C TYR A 989 5.47 -30.08 13.43
N ASP A 990 5.09 -29.31 14.46
CA ASP A 990 3.92 -28.43 14.41
C ASP A 990 4.11 -27.29 13.38
N GLY A 991 5.31 -26.71 13.31
CA GLY A 991 5.68 -25.75 12.27
C GLY A 991 5.60 -26.33 10.84
N ILE A 992 6.00 -27.59 10.66
CA ILE A 992 5.88 -28.32 9.39
C ILE A 992 4.40 -28.61 9.06
N ARG A 993 3.60 -29.07 10.04
CA ARG A 993 2.16 -29.32 9.89
C ARG A 993 1.43 -28.04 9.46
N LYS A 994 1.56 -26.95 10.22
CA LYS A 994 0.95 -25.65 9.92
C LYS A 994 1.36 -25.11 8.55
N LYS A 995 2.61 -25.32 8.14
CA LYS A 995 3.10 -24.93 6.81
C LYS A 995 2.52 -25.80 5.69
N LYS A 996 2.29 -27.09 5.91
CA LYS A 996 1.58 -28.00 4.98
C LYS A 996 0.08 -27.69 4.87
N GLU A 997 -0.59 -27.39 5.99
CA GLU A 997 -1.98 -26.93 6.01
C GLU A 997 -2.14 -25.63 5.21
N HIS A 998 -1.27 -24.64 5.44
CA HIS A 998 -1.23 -23.41 4.66
C HIS A 998 -0.94 -23.66 3.16
N TYR A 999 -0.07 -24.60 2.82
CA TYR A 999 0.17 -24.99 1.43
C TYR A 999 -1.04 -25.63 0.75
N ALA A 1000 -1.86 -26.39 1.49
CA ALA A 1000 -3.11 -26.93 0.97
C ALA A 1000 -4.03 -25.79 0.53
N THR A 1001 -4.31 -24.83 1.43
CA THR A 1001 -5.14 -23.66 1.10
C THR A 1001 -4.52 -22.79 -0.02
N GLU A 1002 -3.19 -22.62 -0.07
CA GLU A 1002 -2.50 -21.91 -1.17
C GLU A 1002 -2.66 -22.65 -2.52
N GLN A 1003 -2.57 -23.99 -2.53
CA GLN A 1003 -2.81 -24.82 -3.73
C GLN A 1003 -4.26 -24.73 -4.19
N ILE A 1004 -5.22 -24.77 -3.27
CA ILE A 1004 -6.65 -24.79 -3.56
C ILE A 1004 -7.11 -23.41 -4.05
N ALA A 1005 -6.65 -22.32 -3.43
CA ALA A 1005 -6.84 -20.97 -3.93
C ALA A 1005 -6.29 -20.81 -5.37
N ARG A 1006 -5.09 -21.35 -5.65
CA ARG A 1006 -4.49 -21.31 -7.00
C ARG A 1006 -5.26 -22.16 -8.02
N LEU A 1007 -5.83 -23.30 -7.62
CA LEU A 1007 -6.70 -24.11 -8.48
C LEU A 1007 -8.04 -23.41 -8.76
N ILE A 1008 -8.65 -22.76 -7.77
CA ILE A 1008 -9.88 -21.97 -7.94
C ILE A 1008 -9.64 -20.76 -8.85
N GLU A 1009 -8.51 -20.06 -8.70
CA GLU A 1009 -8.09 -18.95 -9.58
C GLU A 1009 -7.98 -19.42 -11.04
N VAL A 1010 -7.20 -20.46 -11.30
CA VAL A 1010 -6.96 -21.00 -12.65
C VAL A 1010 -8.21 -21.66 -13.25
N ALA A 1011 -9.07 -22.27 -12.42
CA ALA A 1011 -10.38 -22.73 -12.83
C ALA A 1011 -11.24 -21.55 -13.31
N ARG A 1012 -11.38 -20.49 -12.49
CA ARG A 1012 -12.16 -19.29 -12.83
C ARG A 1012 -11.65 -18.58 -14.10
N GLU A 1013 -10.34 -18.52 -14.31
CA GLU A 1013 -9.75 -18.01 -15.56
C GLU A 1013 -10.24 -18.81 -16.80
N LYS A 1014 -10.20 -20.15 -16.75
CA LYS A 1014 -10.65 -21.00 -17.85
C LYS A 1014 -12.18 -20.98 -18.00
N GLN A 1015 -12.93 -20.98 -16.90
CA GLN A 1015 -14.40 -20.88 -16.89
C GLN A 1015 -14.90 -19.56 -17.50
N ALA A 1016 -14.25 -18.44 -17.20
CA ALA A 1016 -14.55 -17.14 -17.82
C ALA A 1016 -14.25 -17.12 -19.32
N ALA A 1017 -13.19 -17.80 -19.77
CA ALA A 1017 -12.89 -17.96 -21.20
C ALA A 1017 -13.93 -18.83 -21.93
N GLU A 1018 -14.37 -19.94 -21.31
CA GLU A 1018 -15.46 -20.80 -21.82
C GLU A 1018 -16.78 -20.01 -21.97
N LEU A 1019 -17.18 -19.27 -20.94
CA LEU A 1019 -18.39 -18.42 -20.95
C LEU A 1019 -18.31 -17.29 -22.00
N LYS A 1020 -17.12 -16.71 -22.21
CA LYS A 1020 -16.89 -15.69 -23.23
C LYS A 1020 -17.04 -16.27 -24.64
N ALA A 1021 -16.39 -17.40 -24.93
CA ALA A 1021 -16.45 -18.05 -26.23
C ALA A 1021 -17.89 -18.47 -26.60
N LEU A 1022 -18.66 -18.97 -25.63
CA LEU A 1022 -20.07 -19.32 -25.83
C LEU A 1022 -20.93 -18.09 -26.21
N LYS A 1023 -20.71 -16.95 -25.53
CA LYS A 1023 -21.39 -15.67 -25.84
C LYS A 1023 -21.02 -15.13 -27.22
N GLU A 1024 -19.74 -15.13 -27.57
CA GLU A 1024 -19.26 -14.68 -28.89
C GLU A 1024 -19.82 -15.54 -30.04
N SER A 1025 -19.92 -16.86 -29.86
CA SER A 1025 -20.56 -17.77 -30.84
C SER A 1025 -22.04 -17.48 -31.03
N SER A 1026 -22.80 -17.33 -29.93
CA SER A 1026 -24.24 -17.08 -29.97
C SER A 1026 -24.59 -15.72 -30.58
N GLU A 1027 -23.76 -14.70 -30.32
CA GLU A 1027 -23.85 -13.42 -31.02
C GLU A 1027 -23.62 -13.54 -32.52
N SER A 1028 -22.65 -14.36 -32.96
CA SER A 1028 -22.38 -14.61 -34.38
C SER A 1028 -23.58 -15.27 -35.08
N ASP A 1029 -24.12 -16.35 -34.50
CA ASP A 1029 -25.29 -17.05 -35.03
C ASP A 1029 -26.51 -16.10 -35.11
N THR A 1030 -26.73 -15.28 -34.08
CA THR A 1030 -27.80 -14.27 -34.04
C THR A 1030 -27.63 -13.19 -35.12
N LYS A 1031 -26.39 -12.76 -35.39
CA LYS A 1031 -26.08 -11.80 -36.48
C LYS A 1031 -26.33 -12.44 -37.85
N GLU A 1032 -25.99 -13.71 -38.05
CA GLU A 1032 -26.26 -14.42 -39.31
C GLU A 1032 -27.76 -14.65 -39.57
N ILE A 1033 -28.52 -15.05 -38.54
CA ILE A 1033 -29.98 -15.24 -38.63
C ILE A 1033 -30.68 -13.92 -38.97
N LYS A 1034 -30.33 -12.81 -38.30
CA LYS A 1034 -30.86 -11.47 -38.62
C LYS A 1034 -30.56 -11.08 -40.08
N LYS A 1035 -29.35 -11.33 -40.57
CA LYS A 1035 -28.97 -11.09 -41.98
C LYS A 1035 -29.81 -11.92 -42.97
N LYS A 1036 -30.11 -13.19 -42.66
CA LYS A 1036 -30.97 -14.05 -43.49
C LYS A 1036 -32.43 -13.58 -43.50
N LEU A 1037 -32.97 -13.10 -42.38
CA LEU A 1037 -34.33 -12.57 -42.30
C LEU A 1037 -34.47 -11.21 -43.01
N GLU A 1038 -33.45 -10.36 -42.96
CA GLU A 1038 -33.44 -9.08 -43.67
C GLU A 1038 -33.34 -9.27 -45.19
N ALA A 1039 -32.56 -10.24 -45.67
CA ALA A 1039 -32.55 -10.63 -47.09
C ALA A 1039 -33.96 -11.04 -47.56
N LYS A 1040 -34.65 -11.92 -46.83
CA LYS A 1040 -36.05 -12.30 -47.12
C LYS A 1040 -37.00 -11.10 -47.14
N ARG A 1041 -36.80 -10.09 -46.29
CA ARG A 1041 -37.62 -8.85 -46.29
C ARG A 1041 -37.40 -8.04 -47.56
N LEU A 1042 -36.14 -7.87 -47.98
CA LEU A 1042 -35.79 -7.17 -49.22
C LEU A 1042 -36.35 -7.89 -50.46
N ASP A 1043 -36.27 -9.22 -50.50
CA ASP A 1043 -36.84 -10.04 -51.58
C ASP A 1043 -38.38 -9.87 -51.66
N ARG A 1044 -39.08 -9.98 -50.51
CA ARG A 1044 -40.54 -9.74 -50.44
C ARG A 1044 -40.93 -8.34 -50.93
N ILE A 1045 -40.19 -7.30 -50.53
CA ILE A 1045 -40.42 -5.92 -50.96
C ILE A 1045 -40.15 -5.75 -52.47
N GLN A 1046 -39.08 -6.35 -53.00
CA GLN A 1046 -38.74 -6.25 -54.42
C GLN A 1046 -39.76 -7.00 -55.30
N ALA A 1047 -40.26 -8.16 -54.86
CA ALA A 1047 -41.33 -8.89 -55.52
C ALA A 1047 -42.63 -8.06 -55.55
N MET A 1048 -43.05 -7.51 -54.41
CA MET A 1048 -44.24 -6.65 -54.29
C MET A 1048 -44.16 -5.41 -55.19
N THR A 1049 -42.98 -4.77 -55.27
CA THR A 1049 -42.76 -3.57 -56.10
C THR A 1049 -42.83 -3.89 -57.60
N LYS A 1050 -42.63 -5.16 -57.99
CA LYS A 1050 -42.80 -5.65 -59.38
C LYS A 1050 -44.24 -6.08 -59.70
N SER A 1051 -45.02 -6.51 -58.70
CA SER A 1051 -46.39 -7.03 -58.92
C SER A 1051 -47.50 -5.97 -58.89
N THR A 1052 -47.24 -4.79 -58.34
CA THR A 1052 -48.30 -3.81 -58.02
C THR A 1052 -47.87 -2.41 -58.44
N ILE A 1053 -48.67 -1.76 -59.31
CA ILE A 1053 -48.35 -0.45 -59.91
C ILE A 1053 -49.01 0.71 -59.12
N ASP A 1054 -50.08 0.45 -58.38
CA ASP A 1054 -50.69 1.44 -57.48
C ASP A 1054 -49.80 1.74 -56.27
N LYS A 1055 -49.40 3.00 -56.16
CA LYS A 1055 -48.55 3.54 -55.10
C LYS A 1055 -49.17 3.43 -53.70
N THR A 1056 -50.50 3.55 -53.59
CA THR A 1056 -51.20 3.46 -52.29
C THR A 1056 -51.29 2.01 -51.80
N ALA A 1057 -51.57 1.06 -52.69
CA ALA A 1057 -51.45 -0.38 -52.40
C ALA A 1057 -50.01 -0.79 -52.04
N GLN A 1058 -48.98 -0.30 -52.75
CA GLN A 1058 -47.57 -0.55 -52.41
C GLN A 1058 -47.25 -0.12 -50.97
N GLU A 1059 -47.67 1.08 -50.55
CA GLU A 1059 -47.42 1.58 -49.19
C GLU A 1059 -48.15 0.79 -48.09
N ARG A 1060 -49.30 0.15 -48.42
CA ARG A 1060 -50.00 -0.74 -47.50
C ARG A 1060 -49.26 -2.07 -47.36
N LEU A 1061 -48.95 -2.76 -48.46
CA LEU A 1061 -48.21 -4.03 -48.41
C LEU A 1061 -46.81 -3.85 -47.82
N LYS A 1062 -46.12 -2.72 -48.06
CA LYS A 1062 -44.79 -2.46 -47.48
C LYS A 1062 -44.83 -2.37 -45.94
N ARG A 1063 -45.92 -1.85 -45.35
CA ARG A 1063 -46.15 -1.85 -43.90
C ARG A 1063 -46.43 -3.26 -43.38
N GLU A 1064 -47.24 -4.03 -44.10
CA GLU A 1064 -47.57 -5.42 -43.75
C GLU A 1064 -46.35 -6.36 -43.80
N ILE A 1065 -45.52 -6.26 -44.84
CA ILE A 1065 -44.25 -7.00 -44.96
C ILE A 1065 -43.26 -6.62 -43.84
N ASN A 1066 -43.18 -5.33 -43.46
CA ASN A 1066 -42.36 -4.90 -42.34
C ASN A 1066 -42.87 -5.46 -41.00
N ASN A 1067 -44.18 -5.41 -40.73
CA ASN A 1067 -44.76 -5.96 -39.50
C ASN A 1067 -44.55 -7.49 -39.40
N SER A 1068 -44.77 -8.21 -40.50
CA SER A 1068 -44.48 -9.65 -40.59
C SER A 1068 -43.00 -9.97 -40.31
N HIS A 1069 -42.07 -9.21 -40.90
CA HIS A 1069 -40.64 -9.39 -40.63
C HIS A 1069 -40.28 -9.10 -39.16
N ILE A 1070 -40.85 -8.05 -38.55
CA ILE A 1070 -40.61 -7.75 -37.13
C ILE A 1070 -41.06 -8.93 -36.25
N GLN A 1071 -42.21 -9.55 -36.54
CA GLN A 1071 -42.69 -10.74 -35.82
C GLN A 1071 -41.76 -11.95 -36.04
N GLU A 1072 -41.34 -12.23 -37.29
CA GLU A 1072 -40.36 -13.30 -37.59
C GLU A 1072 -39.03 -13.11 -36.85
N VAL A 1073 -38.51 -11.88 -36.80
CA VAL A 1073 -37.27 -11.54 -36.08
C VAL A 1073 -37.43 -11.69 -34.57
N VAL A 1074 -38.51 -11.18 -33.98
CA VAL A 1074 -38.76 -11.29 -32.53
C VAL A 1074 -38.90 -12.75 -32.10
N GLN A 1075 -39.63 -13.57 -32.86
CA GLN A 1075 -39.82 -14.99 -32.56
C GLN A 1075 -38.49 -15.78 -32.66
N MET A 1076 -37.69 -15.53 -33.70
CA MET A 1076 -36.40 -16.21 -33.88
C MET A 1076 -35.35 -15.75 -32.86
N VAL A 1077 -35.33 -14.47 -32.48
CA VAL A 1077 -34.47 -13.98 -31.39
C VAL A 1077 -34.86 -14.61 -30.06
N LYS A 1078 -36.16 -14.68 -29.73
CA LYS A 1078 -36.64 -15.33 -28.51
C LYS A 1078 -36.20 -16.81 -28.43
N LEU A 1079 -36.38 -17.57 -29.51
CA LEU A 1079 -35.96 -18.98 -29.58
C LEU A 1079 -34.44 -19.15 -29.39
N MET A 1080 -33.63 -18.26 -29.99
CA MET A 1080 -32.18 -18.26 -29.81
C MET A 1080 -31.78 -17.91 -28.37
N THR A 1081 -32.46 -16.95 -27.72
CA THR A 1081 -32.24 -16.62 -26.31
C THR A 1081 -32.58 -17.79 -25.40
N GLU A 1082 -33.74 -18.43 -25.57
CA GLU A 1082 -34.14 -19.62 -24.79
C GLU A 1082 -33.17 -20.80 -24.97
N LYS A 1083 -32.63 -21.00 -26.18
CA LYS A 1083 -31.60 -22.01 -26.44
C LYS A 1083 -30.27 -21.65 -25.76
N MET A 1084 -29.91 -20.36 -25.77
CA MET A 1084 -28.68 -19.86 -25.13
C MET A 1084 -28.71 -20.02 -23.61
N THR A 1085 -29.81 -19.67 -22.95
CA THR A 1085 -29.95 -19.84 -21.49
C THR A 1085 -29.72 -21.31 -21.08
N LYS A 1086 -30.32 -22.26 -21.80
CA LYS A 1086 -30.15 -23.70 -21.56
C LYS A 1086 -28.75 -24.26 -21.80
N TYR A 1087 -27.89 -23.54 -22.53
CA TYR A 1087 -26.47 -23.87 -22.65
C TYR A 1087 -25.61 -23.21 -21.55
N LEU A 1088 -26.00 -22.03 -21.06
CA LEU A 1088 -25.36 -21.39 -19.91
C LEU A 1088 -25.61 -22.19 -18.64
N GLU A 1089 -26.87 -22.52 -18.33
CA GLU A 1089 -27.27 -23.36 -17.18
C GLU A 1089 -26.43 -24.65 -17.10
N LYS A 1090 -26.33 -25.39 -18.21
CA LYS A 1090 -25.56 -26.65 -18.30
C LYS A 1090 -24.05 -26.50 -18.29
N LEU A 1091 -23.53 -25.31 -18.60
CA LEU A 1091 -22.11 -25.02 -18.46
C LEU A 1091 -21.81 -24.66 -16.99
N GLU A 1092 -22.63 -23.78 -16.40
CA GLU A 1092 -22.52 -23.33 -15.01
C GLU A 1092 -22.66 -24.50 -14.02
N GLU A 1093 -23.57 -25.44 -14.25
CA GLU A 1093 -23.70 -26.71 -13.50
C GLU A 1093 -22.38 -27.52 -13.51
N LYS A 1094 -21.77 -27.73 -14.68
CA LYS A 1094 -20.49 -28.45 -14.81
C LYS A 1094 -19.33 -27.68 -14.18
N GLN A 1095 -19.34 -26.35 -14.28
CA GLN A 1095 -18.33 -25.48 -13.70
C GLN A 1095 -18.40 -25.46 -12.16
N ALA A 1096 -19.60 -25.50 -11.58
CA ALA A 1096 -19.83 -25.66 -10.14
C ALA A 1096 -19.30 -27.02 -9.64
N GLY A 1097 -19.66 -28.13 -10.29
CA GLY A 1097 -19.18 -29.47 -9.93
C GLY A 1097 -17.65 -29.67 -10.07
N CYS A 1098 -16.97 -28.82 -10.86
CA CYS A 1098 -15.51 -28.77 -10.90
C CYS A 1098 -14.92 -28.04 -9.68
N LEU A 1099 -15.54 -26.91 -9.27
CA LEU A 1099 -15.14 -26.17 -8.06
C LEU A 1099 -15.39 -26.94 -6.77
N GLU A 1100 -16.44 -27.78 -6.72
CA GLU A 1100 -16.72 -28.67 -5.59
C GLU A 1100 -15.61 -29.71 -5.38
N LYS A 1101 -15.21 -30.43 -6.44
CA LYS A 1101 -14.08 -31.38 -6.42
C LYS A 1101 -12.74 -30.72 -6.07
N ILE A 1102 -12.58 -29.43 -6.37
CA ILE A 1102 -11.42 -28.66 -5.90
C ILE A 1102 -11.50 -28.47 -4.37
N LYS A 1103 -12.65 -28.08 -3.81
CA LYS A 1103 -12.83 -27.94 -2.34
C LYS A 1103 -12.63 -29.26 -1.58
N GLU A 1104 -13.17 -30.38 -2.09
CA GLU A 1104 -12.99 -31.71 -1.46
C GLU A 1104 -11.51 -32.04 -1.24
N LYS A 1105 -10.65 -31.65 -2.20
CA LYS A 1105 -9.21 -31.90 -2.14
C LYS A 1105 -8.51 -31.11 -1.03
N GLU A 1106 -9.06 -29.99 -0.55
CA GLU A 1106 -8.53 -29.26 0.60
C GLU A 1106 -8.62 -30.09 1.89
N SER A 1107 -9.81 -30.64 2.16
CA SER A 1107 -10.03 -31.49 3.33
C SER A 1107 -9.15 -32.74 3.30
N GLN A 1108 -8.89 -33.31 2.12
CA GLN A 1108 -7.95 -34.43 1.97
C GLN A 1108 -6.52 -34.01 2.34
N LEU A 1109 -5.99 -32.92 1.76
CA LEU A 1109 -4.61 -32.48 2.01
C LEU A 1109 -4.37 -32.08 3.48
N GLN A 1110 -5.36 -31.48 4.14
CA GLN A 1110 -5.30 -31.15 5.57
C GLN A 1110 -5.29 -32.42 6.44
N LYS A 1111 -6.10 -33.43 6.11
CA LYS A 1111 -6.09 -34.74 6.80
C LYS A 1111 -4.77 -35.48 6.62
N GLU A 1112 -4.19 -35.44 5.41
CA GLU A 1112 -2.87 -36.01 5.12
C GLU A 1112 -1.76 -35.33 5.95
N ALA A 1113 -1.78 -33.99 6.08
CA ALA A 1113 -0.83 -33.25 6.90
C ALA A 1113 -0.95 -33.53 8.41
N LEU A 1114 -2.17 -33.71 8.92
CA LEU A 1114 -2.42 -34.05 10.33
C LEU A 1114 -1.99 -35.49 10.65
N ALA A 1115 -2.29 -36.45 9.77
CA ALA A 1115 -1.90 -37.85 9.96
C ALA A 1115 -0.38 -38.03 10.00
N GLU A 1116 0.36 -37.34 9.13
CA GLU A 1116 1.83 -37.34 9.13
C GLU A 1116 2.38 -36.76 10.45
N TYR A 1117 1.80 -35.67 10.96
CA TYR A 1117 2.18 -35.08 12.24
C TYR A 1117 1.96 -36.07 13.40
N GLU A 1118 0.81 -36.74 13.45
CA GLU A 1118 0.54 -37.76 14.48
C GLU A 1118 1.53 -38.93 14.43
N GLU A 1119 1.91 -39.39 13.23
CA GLU A 1119 2.92 -40.45 13.06
C GLU A 1119 4.28 -40.00 13.62
N LYS A 1120 4.71 -38.77 13.30
CA LYS A 1120 5.95 -38.19 13.82
C LYS A 1120 5.93 -38.00 15.33
N MET A 1121 4.80 -37.58 15.90
CA MET A 1121 4.65 -37.46 17.35
C MET A 1121 4.71 -38.80 18.10
N LYS A 1122 4.24 -39.90 17.48
CA LYS A 1122 4.29 -41.25 18.08
C LYS A 1122 5.71 -41.80 18.21
N ILE A 1123 6.61 -41.52 17.25
CA ILE A 1123 8.01 -41.98 17.28
C ILE A 1123 8.95 -41.07 18.08
N LEU A 1124 8.57 -39.81 18.31
CA LEU A 1124 9.45 -38.77 18.85
C LEU A 1124 10.13 -39.14 20.19
N SER A 1125 9.40 -39.71 21.15
CA SER A 1125 9.98 -40.09 22.46
C SER A 1125 11.14 -41.08 22.33
N MET A 1126 11.10 -41.98 21.33
CA MET A 1126 12.19 -42.93 21.08
C MET A 1126 13.40 -42.24 20.44
N GLU A 1127 13.17 -41.40 19.42
CA GLU A 1127 14.24 -40.65 18.75
C GLU A 1127 14.99 -39.72 19.71
N VAL A 1128 14.28 -39.04 20.63
CA VAL A 1128 14.89 -38.19 21.67
C VAL A 1128 15.74 -39.01 22.64
N GLN A 1129 15.22 -40.13 23.16
CA GLN A 1129 15.96 -40.96 24.12
C GLN A 1129 17.25 -41.54 23.54
N ASP A 1130 17.25 -41.98 22.27
CA ASP A 1130 18.47 -42.45 21.62
C ASP A 1130 19.45 -41.30 21.29
N LEU A 1131 18.97 -40.10 20.94
CA LEU A 1131 19.83 -38.93 20.76
C LEU A 1131 20.57 -38.55 22.05
N VAL A 1132 19.85 -38.50 23.18
CA VAL A 1132 20.44 -38.16 24.48
C VAL A 1132 21.38 -39.26 24.97
N ARG A 1133 20.98 -40.53 24.85
CA ARG A 1133 21.84 -41.70 25.13
C ARG A 1133 23.16 -41.61 24.36
N ASN A 1134 23.15 -41.17 23.11
CA ASN A 1134 24.36 -41.01 22.30
C ASN A 1134 25.16 -39.75 22.68
N CYS A 1135 24.51 -38.63 23.00
CA CYS A 1135 25.18 -37.40 23.47
C CYS A 1135 25.95 -37.63 24.79
N VAL A 1136 25.32 -38.29 25.77
CA VAL A 1136 25.93 -38.61 27.07
C VAL A 1136 27.10 -39.59 26.90
N LYS A 1137 26.95 -40.66 26.09
CA LYS A 1137 28.03 -41.62 25.78
C LYS A 1137 29.30 -40.98 25.22
N VAL A 1138 29.16 -39.91 24.43
CA VAL A 1138 30.32 -39.18 23.85
C VAL A 1138 31.04 -38.36 24.92
N CYS A 1139 30.32 -37.87 25.94
CA CYS A 1139 30.90 -37.06 27.02
C CYS A 1139 31.47 -37.91 28.17
N PHE A 1140 30.88 -39.09 28.45
CA PHE A 1140 31.25 -39.98 29.55
C PHE A 1140 31.64 -41.39 29.06
N PRO A 1141 32.78 -41.55 28.35
CA PRO A 1141 33.17 -42.84 27.77
C PRO A 1141 33.57 -43.93 28.79
N LEU A 1142 33.80 -43.57 30.07
CA LEU A 1142 34.30 -44.50 31.09
C LEU A 1142 33.21 -45.42 31.69
N GLU A 1143 31.97 -44.96 31.82
CA GLU A 1143 30.86 -45.78 32.37
C GLU A 1143 30.55 -47.01 31.52
N ALA A 1144 30.81 -46.92 30.21
CA ALA A 1144 30.61 -48.01 29.26
C ALA A 1144 31.60 -49.18 29.45
N ASN A 1145 32.73 -48.96 30.15
CA ASN A 1145 33.63 -50.03 30.56
C ASN A 1145 33.29 -50.57 31.95
N ILE A 1146 32.89 -49.73 32.91
CA ILE A 1146 32.55 -50.17 34.28
C ILE A 1146 31.42 -51.21 34.24
N LYS A 1147 30.34 -50.96 33.50
CA LYS A 1147 29.23 -51.93 33.32
C LYS A 1147 29.58 -53.14 32.44
N LYS A 1148 30.79 -53.18 31.86
CA LYS A 1148 31.39 -54.37 31.24
C LYS A 1148 32.28 -55.14 32.21
N GLU A 1149 32.98 -54.45 33.10
CA GLU A 1149 33.84 -55.05 34.12
C GLU A 1149 33.00 -55.63 35.29
N GLU A 1150 31.88 -55.02 35.66
CA GLU A 1150 30.89 -55.63 36.59
C GLU A 1150 30.29 -56.93 36.01
N ALA A 1151 30.10 -56.98 34.69
CA ALA A 1151 29.66 -58.17 33.95
C ALA A 1151 30.78 -59.21 33.69
N LEU A 1152 32.04 -58.91 34.05
CA LEU A 1152 33.16 -59.87 34.06
C LEU A 1152 33.60 -60.28 35.48
N ASN A 1153 33.39 -59.43 36.49
CA ASN A 1153 33.74 -59.69 37.89
C ASN A 1153 32.67 -60.51 38.65
N THR A 1154 31.59 -60.92 37.99
CA THR A 1154 30.53 -61.78 38.54
C THR A 1154 30.72 -63.27 38.20
N SER A 1155 31.88 -63.67 37.64
CA SER A 1155 32.19 -65.08 37.34
C SER A 1155 33.63 -65.49 37.65
N SER A 1156 33.98 -65.53 38.95
CA SER A 1156 35.16 -66.26 39.44
C SER A 1156 34.87 -66.95 40.78
N GLU A 1157 35.23 -68.24 40.87
CA GLU A 1157 35.21 -69.12 42.06
C GLU A 1157 33.96 -69.97 42.38
N GLU A 1158 33.37 -70.67 41.40
CA GLU A 1158 32.85 -72.04 41.65
C GLU A 1158 33.44 -73.10 40.68
N LYS A 1159 34.53 -73.72 41.15
CA LYS A 1159 34.96 -75.13 40.96
C LYS A 1159 34.47 -75.92 39.72
N GLN A 1160 35.31 -75.94 38.69
CA GLN A 1160 36.10 -77.14 38.32
C GLN A 1160 35.42 -78.53 38.54
N GLY A 1161 34.75 -79.11 37.53
CA GLY A 1161 34.12 -80.45 37.69
C GLY A 1161 33.48 -81.11 36.46
N TYR A 1162 34.29 -81.59 35.50
CA TYR A 1162 34.06 -82.74 34.58
C TYR A 1162 32.62 -83.17 34.10
N LYS A 1163 32.47 -83.11 32.76
CA LYS A 1163 31.97 -84.16 31.82
C LYS A 1163 30.46 -84.38 31.47
N ASP A 1164 30.28 -84.51 30.14
CA ASP A 1164 29.42 -85.44 29.37
C ASP A 1164 27.92 -85.19 29.05
N GLN A 1165 27.57 -85.58 27.81
CA GLN A 1165 26.26 -86.02 27.25
C GLN A 1165 25.16 -85.02 26.80
N SER A 1166 25.35 -84.50 25.58
CA SER A 1166 24.63 -84.87 24.32
C SER A 1166 23.12 -84.63 24.05
N GLU A 1167 22.88 -84.12 22.82
CA GLU A 1167 21.74 -84.29 21.87
C GLU A 1167 20.45 -83.45 21.99
N GLY A 1168 20.00 -82.88 20.85
CA GLY A 1168 18.82 -81.98 20.79
C GLY A 1168 18.35 -81.33 19.46
N LYS A 1169 18.76 -81.78 18.24
CA LYS A 1169 18.19 -81.49 16.88
C LYS A 1169 17.78 -80.02 16.51
N VAL A 1170 18.44 -79.29 15.59
CA VAL A 1170 18.43 -79.39 14.09
C VAL A 1170 17.00 -79.38 13.48
N PRO A 1171 16.64 -78.64 12.38
CA PRO A 1171 17.41 -77.80 11.41
C PRO A 1171 16.98 -76.28 11.41
N VAL A 1172 17.46 -75.29 10.62
CA VAL A 1172 18.07 -75.16 9.25
C VAL A 1172 16.98 -75.27 8.13
N THR A 1173 16.87 -74.44 7.08
CA THR A 1173 17.86 -73.94 6.08
C THR A 1173 17.38 -72.64 5.36
N GLU A 1174 18.25 -72.08 4.48
CA GLU A 1174 18.01 -71.06 3.41
C GLU A 1174 18.19 -69.57 3.82
N ILE A 1175 18.80 -68.64 3.04
CA ILE A 1175 19.61 -68.74 1.79
C ILE A 1175 20.64 -67.56 1.66
N SER A 1176 21.37 -67.49 0.54
CA SER A 1176 22.38 -66.47 0.11
C SER A 1176 21.81 -65.08 -0.28
N GLY A 1177 22.60 -64.00 -0.49
CA GLY A 1177 24.06 -63.75 -0.49
C GLY A 1177 24.41 -62.60 -1.48
N LEU A 1178 25.24 -61.60 -1.14
CA LEU A 1178 26.70 -61.48 -1.40
C LEU A 1178 27.04 -61.20 -2.92
N GLU A 1179 28.00 -60.36 -3.34
CA GLU A 1179 29.11 -59.67 -2.63
C GLU A 1179 29.78 -58.46 -3.37
N THR A 1180 30.59 -57.67 -2.64
CA THR A 1180 31.77 -56.83 -3.02
C THR A 1180 31.78 -55.81 -4.19
N SER A 1181 31.95 -54.53 -3.78
CA SER A 1181 32.98 -53.53 -4.19
C SER A 1181 33.85 -53.67 -5.46
N ARG A 1182 34.07 -52.52 -6.15
CA ARG A 1182 35.43 -52.03 -6.53
C ARG A 1182 35.44 -50.54 -6.92
N ALA A 1183 36.64 -49.97 -7.06
CA ALA A 1183 36.91 -48.67 -7.69
C ALA A 1183 38.15 -48.81 -8.58
N GLU A 1184 38.18 -48.19 -9.76
CA GLU A 1184 39.39 -48.10 -10.62
C GLU A 1184 39.23 -47.07 -11.76
N THR A 1185 40.29 -46.86 -12.55
CA THR A 1185 40.45 -45.70 -13.45
C THR A 1185 40.87 -46.01 -14.89
N SER A 1186 40.16 -45.40 -15.85
CA SER A 1186 40.67 -44.77 -17.09
C SER A 1186 41.00 -45.60 -18.37
N ILE A 1187 40.80 -44.94 -19.52
CA ILE A 1187 41.45 -45.10 -20.85
C ILE A 1187 41.03 -46.27 -21.79
N ALA A 1188 39.95 -46.01 -22.54
CA ALA A 1188 39.87 -45.79 -24.01
C ALA A 1188 40.20 -46.85 -25.11
N GLN A 1189 39.50 -46.68 -26.26
CA GLN A 1189 39.65 -47.30 -27.60
C GLN A 1189 39.17 -48.78 -27.73
N THR A 1190 38.63 -49.27 -28.86
CA THR A 1190 38.51 -48.75 -30.25
C THR A 1190 37.26 -49.31 -30.99
N GLN A 1191 36.76 -48.60 -32.02
CA GLN A 1191 36.14 -49.01 -33.33
C GLN A 1191 35.55 -50.45 -33.56
N LYS A 1192 34.55 -50.73 -34.43
CA LYS A 1192 33.99 -50.02 -35.62
C LYS A 1192 32.68 -50.65 -36.16
N VAL A 1193 32.12 -50.07 -37.25
CA VAL A 1193 31.29 -50.71 -38.32
C VAL A 1193 29.86 -51.13 -37.98
N GLU A 1194 28.81 -50.87 -38.78
CA GLU A 1194 28.35 -49.81 -39.74
C GLU A 1194 26.90 -50.26 -40.17
N LEU A 1195 26.03 -49.65 -41.00
CA LEU A 1195 26.01 -48.62 -42.07
C LEU A 1195 24.54 -48.07 -42.24
N SER A 1196 24.23 -47.36 -43.34
CA SER A 1196 22.95 -46.75 -43.79
C SER A 1196 22.39 -45.59 -42.93
N ASP A 1197 22.12 -44.34 -43.39
CA ASP A 1197 21.64 -43.70 -44.66
C ASP A 1197 20.14 -43.28 -44.54
N GLN A 1198 19.64 -42.08 -44.92
CA GLN A 1198 20.24 -40.87 -45.52
C GLN A 1198 19.40 -39.57 -45.33
N TYR A 1199 20.10 -38.42 -45.20
CA TYR A 1199 19.80 -37.07 -45.77
C TYR A 1199 18.71 -36.07 -45.26
N ARG A 1200 19.18 -34.81 -45.11
CA ARG A 1200 18.58 -33.47 -45.43
C ARG A 1200 17.41 -32.88 -44.59
N GLU A 1201 17.61 -31.71 -43.96
CA GLU A 1201 17.37 -30.29 -44.42
C GLU A 1201 15.88 -29.85 -44.36
N SER A 1202 15.48 -28.60 -44.04
CA SER A 1202 16.22 -27.37 -43.70
C SER A 1202 15.35 -26.35 -42.91
N ARG A 1203 16.01 -25.55 -42.06
CA ARG A 1203 15.70 -24.16 -41.60
C ARG A 1203 14.24 -23.65 -41.50
N LEU A 1204 13.88 -23.17 -40.32
CA LEU A 1204 13.80 -21.72 -40.05
C LEU A 1204 14.14 -21.42 -38.57
#